data_AF-A0A7X8BXE6-F1
#
_entry.id   AF-A0A7X8BXE6-F1
#
_cell.length_a   1.000
_cell.length_b   1.000
_cell.length_c   1.000
_cell.angle_alpha   90.00
_cell.angle_beta   90.00
_cell.angle_gamma   90.00
#
_symmetry.space_group_name_H-M   'P 1'
#
loop_
_entity.id
_entity.type
_entity.pdbx_description
1 polymer ?
#
loop_
_entity_poly.entity_id
_entity_poly.type
_entity_poly.pdbx_seq_one_letter_code
_entity_poly.pdbx_strand_id
1 'polypeptide(L)'
;MKKMIVFGAMLFLSFCVYSQNLVTTTPQFRNVVLEEFTGIHCGYCPDGHARAEALSSANPGRVVLINVHAGNFAVPAAGEPDFRTVFGDSLVANAKVTGYPQGSVNRHLFPEIDPQKMALGRTSWASAAAKIFPLMSPVNIGFKSTFDTSTRILTVEVQLFYVESSPLSENYLNVVLLENHVIGYQTDYANGNHTDYDHKHILRHMITGLWGDVINTTSKGTLVTKSYQYIVPAGYNIDNCDVAVFVTENKNEIYTGVQAEANGGSHDGKTALYIGDVINTGKKIDKGIKGNSYQFDMELLSKLSGDMDFKITMTHNAPAGWNVSFQVDGNWYSDSVITSLTGDVAKAVKIKIEPADTPAVVKVRLKMESITYPGVVREQTVYFMAGVTDLVISNAAPWGDGGSTSASDFKDNFLDGLKYAGNSGYASSNTDFLLLTENTNVLSSVKNIYYNVGWSFPAFTDNLVNIFDAFINNGGNLMVSGQDVGWDTWDANGNGTQITKDFYTNYLKANYISDGDQSNNQLNANTSDAVFGQTGSSQIVNVYGSNPDNGQPYMYPEVISALSDGQAIFYYNNTPSKVAAVRSRVTGFKTVYLGVSLEMISSKTMRNEIMKLTHDWFYGLLSDIEFDEKFSSLSDVYPNPAADKIRLKLQAFESSDILIVSMDGRTIKKLRNINHNQEIDVSDLPDGQYLVKVISEKECQAIPLMIFR
;
A
#
# COMPACT_ATOMS: atom_id res chain seq x y z
N MET A 1 35.70 32.21 -81.10
CA MET A 1 36.14 31.67 -79.80
C MET A 1 35.68 32.63 -78.70
N LYS A 2 34.55 32.36 -78.03
CA LYS A 2 34.08 33.15 -76.88
C LYS A 2 33.95 32.20 -75.69
N LYS A 3 34.75 32.48 -74.65
CA LYS A 3 34.80 31.72 -73.40
C LYS A 3 33.52 31.99 -72.60
N MET A 4 32.78 30.95 -72.25
CA MET A 4 31.73 31.02 -71.23
C MET A 4 32.38 30.97 -69.86
N ILE A 5 32.25 32.05 -69.08
CA ILE A 5 32.56 32.08 -67.66
C ILE A 5 31.23 31.84 -66.94
N VAL A 6 31.12 30.70 -66.26
CA VAL A 6 29.97 30.37 -65.41
C VAL A 6 30.23 31.01 -64.04
N PHE A 7 29.43 32.01 -63.69
CA PHE A 7 29.37 32.59 -62.35
C PHE A 7 28.47 31.69 -61.48
N GLY A 8 29.07 30.91 -60.60
CA GLY A 8 28.35 30.15 -59.58
C GLY A 8 27.96 31.07 -58.43
N ALA A 9 26.67 31.37 -58.29
CA ALA A 9 26.13 32.05 -57.11
C ALA A 9 26.08 31.04 -55.95
N MET A 10 27.01 31.15 -54.99
CA MET A 10 26.91 30.48 -53.70
C MET A 10 25.80 31.15 -52.88
N LEU A 11 24.69 30.45 -52.73
CA LEU A 11 23.62 30.80 -51.80
C LEU A 11 24.10 30.44 -50.38
N PHE A 12 24.56 31.43 -49.61
CA PHE A 12 24.80 31.26 -48.17
C PHE A 12 23.44 31.18 -47.47
N LEU A 13 22.96 29.95 -47.19
CA LEU A 13 21.90 29.75 -46.19
C LEU A 13 22.48 30.07 -44.81
N SER A 14 22.11 31.21 -44.24
CA SER A 14 22.31 31.48 -42.83
C SER A 14 21.39 30.55 -42.02
N PHE A 15 21.96 29.48 -41.46
CA PHE A 15 21.30 28.74 -40.40
C PHE A 15 21.31 29.62 -39.14
N CYS A 16 20.16 30.25 -38.83
CA CYS A 16 19.93 30.76 -37.49
C CYS A 16 19.85 29.57 -36.54
N VAL A 17 20.95 29.26 -35.87
CA VAL A 17 20.95 28.33 -34.75
C VAL A 17 20.25 29.05 -33.59
N TYR A 18 18.98 28.76 -33.37
CA TYR A 18 18.29 29.17 -32.15
C TYR A 18 18.94 28.42 -30.99
N SER A 19 19.73 29.12 -30.17
CA SER A 19 20.09 28.61 -28.84
C SER A 19 18.79 28.48 -28.05
N GLN A 20 18.37 27.26 -27.75
CA GLN A 20 17.19 27.03 -26.91
C GLN A 20 17.51 27.55 -25.50
N ASN A 21 16.61 28.35 -24.93
CA ASN A 21 16.72 28.74 -23.53
C ASN A 21 16.66 27.48 -22.67
N LEU A 22 17.56 27.40 -21.68
CA LEU A 22 17.63 26.30 -20.71
C LEU A 22 16.40 26.30 -19.80
N VAL A 23 15.85 27.48 -19.48
CA VAL A 23 14.69 27.63 -18.59
C VAL A 23 13.37 27.76 -19.36
N THR A 24 12.34 27.10 -18.87
CA THR A 24 10.96 27.24 -19.33
C THR A 24 10.45 28.66 -19.09
N THR A 25 9.73 29.21 -20.07
CA THR A 25 9.13 30.54 -19.98
C THR A 25 7.64 30.53 -19.64
N THR A 26 7.06 29.32 -19.50
CA THR A 26 5.66 29.14 -19.11
C THR A 26 5.52 29.25 -17.59
N PRO A 27 4.53 29.98 -17.05
CA PRO A 27 4.31 30.08 -15.60
C PRO A 27 4.30 28.72 -14.90
N GLN A 28 4.96 28.62 -13.75
CA GLN A 28 5.04 27.42 -12.93
C GLN A 28 4.54 27.70 -11.51
N PHE A 29 4.05 26.66 -10.84
CA PHE A 29 3.79 26.71 -9.40
C PHE A 29 5.10 26.60 -8.61
N ARG A 30 5.07 27.05 -7.36
CA ARG A 30 6.21 26.96 -6.44
C ARG A 30 6.52 25.49 -6.12
N ASN A 31 7.81 25.14 -6.14
CA ASN A 31 8.30 23.93 -5.52
C ASN A 31 8.56 24.17 -4.03
N VAL A 32 8.54 23.07 -3.27
CA VAL A 32 8.92 23.09 -1.87
C VAL A 32 10.43 22.96 -1.74
N VAL A 33 11.04 23.84 -0.95
CA VAL A 33 12.41 23.66 -0.43
C VAL A 33 12.29 23.46 1.07
N LEU A 34 12.63 22.27 1.55
CA LEU A 34 12.65 21.94 2.97
C LEU A 34 14.09 21.96 3.47
N GLU A 35 14.41 22.98 4.25
CA GLU A 35 15.65 23.04 5.02
C GLU A 35 15.40 22.34 6.36
N GLU A 36 15.90 21.12 6.52
CA GLU A 36 15.79 20.30 7.72
C GLU A 36 17.00 20.55 8.63
N PHE A 37 16.75 21.03 9.85
CA PHE A 37 17.78 21.25 10.86
C PHE A 37 17.95 19.98 11.69
N THR A 38 19.12 19.36 11.56
CA THR A 38 19.41 18.01 12.05
C THR A 38 20.77 17.92 12.76
N GLY A 39 21.11 16.75 13.30
CA GLY A 39 22.38 16.46 13.96
C GLY A 39 22.59 14.96 14.21
N ILE A 40 23.84 14.52 14.11
CA ILE A 40 24.20 13.09 14.26
C ILE A 40 23.94 12.53 15.65
N HIS A 41 23.77 13.37 16.67
CA HIS A 41 23.42 12.97 18.05
C HIS A 41 21.94 13.17 18.40
N CYS A 42 21.12 13.60 17.44
CA CYS A 42 19.69 13.83 17.64
C CYS A 42 18.90 12.54 17.37
N GLY A 43 18.42 11.88 18.43
CA GLY A 43 17.72 10.60 18.32
C GLY A 43 16.37 10.61 17.61
N TYR A 44 15.78 11.78 17.39
CA TYR A 44 14.54 11.93 16.62
C TYR A 44 14.76 12.34 15.16
N CYS A 45 15.99 12.68 14.78
CA CYS A 45 16.31 13.17 13.45
C CYS A 45 16.11 12.10 12.35
N PRO A 46 16.31 10.78 12.61
CA PRO A 46 15.91 9.74 11.65
C PRO A 46 14.41 9.74 11.27
N ASP A 47 13.49 9.99 12.22
CA ASP A 47 12.04 10.16 11.93
C ASP A 47 11.79 11.45 11.12
N GLY A 48 12.59 12.49 11.33
CA GLY A 48 12.60 13.68 10.48
C GLY A 48 12.95 13.32 9.03
N HIS A 49 14.11 12.71 8.81
CA HIS A 49 14.59 12.30 7.49
C HIS A 49 13.54 11.42 6.76
N ALA A 50 12.93 10.45 7.45
CA ALA A 50 11.90 9.58 6.86
C ALA A 50 10.64 10.35 6.42
N ARG A 51 10.22 11.37 7.19
CA ARG A 51 9.06 12.20 6.83
C ARG A 51 9.37 13.15 5.67
N ALA A 52 10.59 13.69 5.63
CA ALA A 52 11.06 14.51 4.52
C ALA A 52 11.08 13.68 3.22
N GLU A 53 11.57 12.45 3.29
CA GLU A 53 11.58 11.51 2.16
C GLU A 53 10.16 11.14 1.71
N ALA A 54 9.26 10.85 2.65
CA ALA A 54 7.86 10.56 2.34
C ALA A 54 7.16 11.76 1.66
N LEU A 55 7.47 12.99 2.09
CA LEU A 55 6.95 14.21 1.44
C LEU A 55 7.46 14.34 0.00
N SER A 56 8.76 14.10 -0.23
CA SER A 56 9.38 14.12 -1.55
C SER A 56 8.77 13.06 -2.47
N SER A 57 8.67 11.82 -1.97
CA SER A 57 8.09 10.67 -2.67
C SER A 57 6.62 10.89 -3.05
N ALA A 58 5.83 11.53 -2.19
CA ALA A 58 4.44 11.87 -2.47
C ALA A 58 4.27 13.00 -3.50
N ASN A 59 5.33 13.76 -3.78
CA ASN A 59 5.33 14.90 -4.69
C ASN A 59 6.55 14.87 -5.64
N PRO A 60 6.69 13.85 -6.51
CA PRO A 60 7.89 13.66 -7.31
C PRO A 60 8.25 14.90 -8.14
N GLY A 61 9.51 15.34 -8.04
CA GLY A 61 10.04 16.50 -8.76
C GLY A 61 9.54 17.87 -8.28
N ARG A 62 8.86 17.94 -7.12
CA ARG A 62 8.32 19.18 -6.53
C ARG A 62 8.94 19.54 -5.18
N VAL A 63 9.85 18.74 -4.65
CA VAL A 63 10.44 18.90 -3.32
C VAL A 63 11.97 18.84 -3.43
N VAL A 64 12.64 19.82 -2.84
CA VAL A 64 14.10 19.88 -2.64
C VAL A 64 14.36 19.75 -1.15
N LEU A 65 15.16 18.76 -0.76
CA LEU A 65 15.52 18.51 0.63
C LEU A 65 16.95 19.01 0.90
N ILE A 66 17.15 19.70 2.02
CA ILE A 66 18.47 20.21 2.43
C ILE A 66 18.66 19.92 3.92
N ASN A 67 19.53 18.98 4.25
CA ASN A 67 19.80 18.57 5.63
C ASN A 67 20.95 19.39 6.21
N VAL A 68 20.59 20.34 7.08
CA VAL A 68 21.47 21.30 7.74
C VAL A 68 21.90 20.76 9.10
N HIS A 69 23.11 20.21 9.17
CA HIS A 69 23.72 19.77 10.42
C HIS A 69 24.27 20.96 11.20
N ALA A 70 23.63 21.30 12.33
CA ALA A 70 23.96 22.50 13.11
C ALA A 70 23.59 22.35 14.59
N GLY A 71 24.10 23.27 15.42
CA GLY A 71 23.87 23.26 16.87
C GLY A 71 24.50 22.06 17.60
N ASN A 72 24.12 21.89 18.87
CA ASN A 72 24.80 20.97 19.79
C ASN A 72 24.70 19.50 19.40
N PHE A 73 23.62 19.08 18.74
CA PHE A 73 23.44 17.70 18.29
C PHE A 73 24.26 17.33 17.05
N ALA A 74 24.88 18.31 16.39
CA ALA A 74 25.71 18.07 15.21
C ALA A 74 27.21 18.07 15.53
N VAL A 75 27.61 18.26 16.79
CA VAL A 75 29.02 18.29 17.20
C VAL A 75 29.56 16.85 17.24
N PRO A 76 30.54 16.48 16.40
CA PRO A 76 31.05 15.11 16.36
C PRO A 76 31.93 14.79 17.56
N ALA A 77 31.86 13.53 18.01
CA ALA A 77 32.85 12.92 18.89
C ALA A 77 34.07 12.42 18.11
N ALA A 78 35.08 11.93 18.82
CA ALA A 78 36.28 11.38 18.19
C ALA A 78 35.95 10.20 17.28
N GLY A 79 36.28 10.31 15.99
CA GLY A 79 36.04 9.26 14.99
C GLY A 79 34.71 9.39 14.24
N GLU A 80 33.84 10.33 14.62
CA GLU A 80 32.59 10.60 13.92
C GLU A 80 32.76 11.64 12.80
N PRO A 81 31.95 11.59 11.74
CA PRO A 81 32.04 12.56 10.65
C PRO A 81 31.51 13.94 11.08
N ASP A 82 32.20 15.00 10.67
CA ASP A 82 31.71 16.37 10.86
C ASP A 82 30.91 16.82 9.63
N PHE A 83 29.59 16.90 9.77
CA PHE A 83 28.70 17.36 8.70
C PHE A 83 28.32 18.84 8.82
N ARG A 84 28.82 19.54 9.85
CA ARG A 84 28.52 20.95 10.04
C ARG A 84 29.15 21.78 8.94
N THR A 85 28.50 22.89 8.63
CA THR A 85 29.03 23.90 7.71
C THR A 85 29.07 25.26 8.39
N VAL A 86 29.84 26.18 7.81
CA VAL A 86 29.89 27.59 8.25
C VAL A 86 28.53 28.31 8.12
N PHE A 87 27.56 27.72 7.42
CA PHE A 87 26.22 28.28 7.19
C PHE A 87 25.20 27.86 8.25
N GLY A 88 25.38 26.68 8.84
CA GLY A 88 24.34 25.99 9.61
C GLY A 88 23.74 26.82 10.75
N ASP A 89 24.59 27.35 11.63
CA ASP A 89 24.13 28.13 12.80
C ASP A 89 23.39 29.42 12.41
N SER A 90 23.76 30.03 11.28
CA SER A 90 23.07 31.22 10.78
C SER A 90 21.68 30.88 10.22
N LEU A 91 21.52 29.72 9.57
CA LEU A 91 20.23 29.23 9.09
C LEU A 91 19.32 28.84 10.26
N VAL A 92 19.86 28.17 11.28
CA VAL A 92 19.19 27.87 12.56
C VAL A 92 18.66 29.15 13.22
N ALA A 93 19.51 30.18 13.32
CA ALA A 93 19.13 31.47 13.89
C ALA A 93 18.05 32.16 13.05
N ASN A 94 18.15 32.13 11.71
CA ASN A 94 17.17 32.74 10.82
C ASN A 94 15.80 32.10 10.94
N ALA A 95 15.73 30.76 10.97
CA ALA A 95 14.48 30.02 11.13
C ALA A 95 13.94 30.03 12.57
N LYS A 96 14.73 30.54 13.53
CA LYS A 96 14.46 30.52 14.98
C LYS A 96 14.18 29.10 15.49
N VAL A 97 15.06 28.17 15.13
CA VAL A 97 15.00 26.77 15.57
C VAL A 97 15.17 26.70 17.09
N THR A 98 14.28 25.97 17.75
CA THR A 98 14.31 25.78 19.22
C THR A 98 14.44 24.32 19.64
N GLY A 99 14.55 23.39 18.69
CA GLY A 99 14.69 21.96 18.92
C GLY A 99 15.08 21.23 17.63
N TYR A 100 15.42 19.95 17.75
CA TYR A 100 15.86 19.11 16.64
C TYR A 100 15.09 17.77 16.64
N PRO A 101 14.67 17.25 15.47
CA PRO A 101 14.67 17.95 14.19
C PRO A 101 13.54 19.01 14.16
N GLN A 102 13.82 20.14 13.53
CA GLN A 102 12.83 21.07 13.03
C GLN A 102 13.19 21.40 11.58
N GLY A 103 12.25 21.96 10.81
CA GLY A 103 12.53 22.33 9.42
C GLY A 103 11.75 23.56 8.99
N SER A 104 12.28 24.32 8.04
CA SER A 104 11.56 25.42 7.39
C SER A 104 11.15 25.03 5.98
N VAL A 105 9.85 25.11 5.71
CA VAL A 105 9.27 24.93 4.38
C VAL A 105 9.27 26.29 3.68
N ASN A 106 10.07 26.42 2.61
CA ASN A 106 10.28 27.62 1.80
C ASN A 106 10.72 28.88 2.58
N ARG A 107 11.30 28.73 3.78
CA ARG A 107 11.51 29.87 4.70
C ARG A 107 10.26 30.78 4.79
N HIS A 108 9.08 30.16 4.71
CA HIS A 108 7.80 30.84 4.82
C HIS A 108 7.36 30.79 6.28
N LEU A 109 6.89 31.92 6.80
CA LEU A 109 6.23 31.94 8.10
C LEU A 109 4.79 31.47 7.91
N PHE A 110 4.35 30.45 8.66
CA PHE A 110 2.98 29.96 8.65
C PHE A 110 2.31 30.33 9.99
N PRO A 111 1.71 31.53 10.12
CA PRO A 111 1.25 32.01 11.43
C PRO A 111 0.17 31.15 12.08
N GLU A 112 -0.55 30.39 11.27
CA GLU A 112 -1.57 29.44 11.67
C GLU A 112 -1.02 28.11 12.23
N ILE A 113 0.27 27.82 12.00
CA ILE A 113 0.98 26.67 12.59
C ILE A 113 1.85 27.15 13.75
N ASP A 114 2.69 28.16 13.49
CA ASP A 114 3.49 28.84 14.50
C ASP A 114 3.60 30.35 14.15
N PRO A 115 3.03 31.25 14.96
CA PRO A 115 3.04 32.69 14.68
C PRO A 115 4.39 33.38 14.87
N GLN A 116 5.39 32.70 15.44
CA GLN A 116 6.62 33.34 15.91
C GLN A 116 7.88 32.92 15.13
N LYS A 117 7.87 31.76 14.48
CA LYS A 117 9.05 31.18 13.81
C LYS A 117 8.71 30.40 12.53
N MET A 118 9.70 30.34 11.63
CA MET A 118 9.64 29.56 10.38
C MET A 118 9.99 28.08 10.62
N ALA A 119 10.72 27.77 11.69
CA ALA A 119 11.07 26.39 12.05
C ALA A 119 9.85 25.64 12.61
N LEU A 120 9.33 24.70 11.82
CA LEU A 120 8.18 23.86 12.13
C LEU A 120 8.63 22.49 12.65
N GLY A 121 7.77 21.86 13.46
CA GLY A 121 7.95 20.47 13.88
C GLY A 121 7.75 19.49 12.72
N ARG A 122 8.43 18.34 12.79
CA ARG A 122 8.45 17.28 11.76
C ARG A 122 7.09 16.77 11.29
N THR A 123 6.07 16.80 12.15
CA THR A 123 4.70 16.40 11.80
C THR A 123 3.93 17.44 10.98
N SER A 124 4.44 18.68 10.88
CA SER A 124 3.76 19.79 10.21
C SER A 124 4.21 20.02 8.77
N TRP A 125 5.35 19.46 8.34
CA TRP A 125 5.96 19.77 7.04
C TRP A 125 5.05 19.48 5.85
N ALA A 126 4.37 18.32 5.84
CA ALA A 126 3.45 17.98 4.75
C ALA A 126 2.26 18.96 4.66
N SER A 127 1.72 19.38 5.80
CA SER A 127 0.62 20.36 5.85
C SER A 127 1.04 21.77 5.41
N ALA A 128 2.28 22.15 5.70
CA ALA A 128 2.88 23.41 5.24
C ALA A 128 3.18 23.36 3.74
N ALA A 129 3.76 22.25 3.25
CA ALA A 129 4.03 22.01 1.84
C ALA A 129 2.76 22.09 0.98
N ALA A 130 1.65 21.51 1.45
CA ALA A 130 0.34 21.58 0.79
C ALA A 130 -0.15 23.02 0.56
N LYS A 131 0.30 23.99 1.37
CA LYS A 131 -0.04 25.42 1.21
C LYS A 131 0.90 26.14 0.24
N ILE A 132 2.12 25.64 0.04
CA ILE A 132 3.09 26.21 -0.92
C ILE A 132 2.81 25.73 -2.34
N PHE A 133 2.52 24.45 -2.54
CA PHE A 133 2.31 23.87 -3.88
C PHE A 133 1.31 24.59 -4.79
N PRO A 134 0.20 25.19 -4.32
CA PRO A 134 -0.73 25.93 -5.17
C PRO A 134 -0.29 27.38 -5.47
N LEU A 135 0.76 27.89 -4.85
CA LEU A 135 1.21 29.26 -5.08
C LEU A 135 1.92 29.36 -6.43
N MET A 136 1.68 30.45 -7.16
CA MET A 136 2.43 30.75 -8.37
C MET A 136 3.85 31.23 -8.03
N SER A 137 4.82 30.78 -8.83
CA SER A 137 6.18 31.32 -8.76
C SER A 137 6.31 32.50 -9.72
N PRO A 138 6.80 33.68 -9.28
CA PRO A 138 7.07 34.79 -10.20
C PRO A 138 8.26 34.52 -11.11
N VAL A 139 9.09 33.52 -10.79
CA VAL A 139 10.33 33.18 -11.49
C VAL A 139 10.46 31.67 -11.69
N ASN A 140 10.85 31.26 -12.89
CA ASN A 140 11.25 29.89 -13.22
C ASN A 140 12.76 29.76 -13.13
N ILE A 141 13.26 28.58 -12.76
CA ILE A 141 14.70 28.30 -12.60
C ILE A 141 15.08 27.14 -13.51
N GLY A 142 15.95 27.38 -14.48
CA GLY A 142 16.62 26.34 -15.24
C GLY A 142 18.11 26.33 -14.92
N PHE A 143 18.74 25.17 -14.87
CA PHE A 143 20.19 25.09 -14.73
C PHE A 143 20.77 23.84 -15.38
N LYS A 144 22.08 23.88 -15.65
CA LYS A 144 22.90 22.73 -16.02
C LYS A 144 24.19 22.79 -15.24
N SER A 145 24.72 21.63 -14.91
CA SER A 145 25.98 21.50 -14.20
C SER A 145 26.95 20.61 -14.98
N THR A 146 28.24 20.91 -14.86
CA THR A 146 29.31 20.08 -15.40
C THR A 146 30.44 20.00 -14.40
N PHE A 147 31.06 18.83 -14.31
CA PHE A 147 32.16 18.59 -13.39
C PHE A 147 33.41 18.14 -14.17
N ASP A 148 34.51 18.86 -13.99
CA ASP A 148 35.81 18.48 -14.54
C ASP A 148 36.56 17.60 -13.55
N THR A 149 36.75 16.33 -13.89
CA THR A 149 37.40 15.34 -13.04
C THR A 149 38.88 15.63 -12.78
N SER A 150 39.55 16.38 -13.67
CA SER A 150 40.97 16.70 -13.55
C SER A 150 41.23 17.89 -12.62
N THR A 151 40.40 18.94 -12.73
CA THR A 151 40.55 20.17 -11.93
C THR A 151 39.66 20.19 -10.70
N ARG A 152 38.70 19.25 -10.62
CA ARG A 152 37.62 19.21 -9.62
C ARG A 152 36.73 20.44 -9.58
N ILE A 153 36.65 21.17 -10.70
CA ILE A 153 35.77 22.32 -10.83
C ILE A 153 34.37 21.86 -11.24
N LEU A 154 33.40 22.11 -10.37
CA LEU A 154 31.97 22.08 -10.68
C LEU A 154 31.59 23.45 -11.27
N THR A 155 31.03 23.47 -12.47
CA THR A 155 30.45 24.64 -13.11
C THR A 155 28.93 24.51 -13.13
N VAL A 156 28.21 25.52 -12.63
CA VAL A 156 26.74 25.57 -12.63
C VAL A 156 26.29 26.79 -13.42
N GLU A 157 25.62 26.56 -14.55
CA GLU A 157 25.02 27.61 -15.39
C GLU A 157 23.53 27.68 -15.09
N VAL A 158 23.05 28.82 -14.60
CA VAL A 158 21.67 29.04 -14.18
C VAL A 158 21.00 30.08 -15.08
N GLN A 159 19.75 29.82 -15.44
CA GLN A 159 18.84 30.76 -16.07
C GLN A 159 17.60 30.98 -15.20
N LEU A 160 17.27 32.24 -14.95
CA LEU A 160 16.04 32.65 -14.29
C LEU A 160 15.15 33.35 -15.31
N PHE A 161 13.90 32.93 -15.43
CA PHE A 161 12.92 33.63 -16.26
C PHE A 161 11.77 34.13 -15.40
N TYR A 162 11.61 35.45 -15.30
CA TYR A 162 10.53 36.07 -14.54
C TYR A 162 9.24 36.04 -15.36
N VAL A 163 8.30 35.18 -14.98
CA VAL A 163 6.97 35.09 -15.59
C VAL A 163 6.02 36.15 -15.04
N GLU A 164 6.34 36.70 -13.88
CA GLU A 164 5.71 37.85 -13.22
C GLU A 164 6.78 38.75 -12.61
N SER A 165 6.43 40.01 -12.32
CA SER A 165 7.36 40.90 -11.61
C SER A 165 7.37 40.55 -10.13
N SER A 166 8.56 40.43 -9.52
CA SER A 166 8.66 40.38 -8.07
C SER A 166 8.16 41.69 -7.44
N PRO A 167 7.52 41.65 -6.27
CA PRO A 167 7.20 42.85 -5.49
C PRO A 167 8.44 43.62 -5.00
N LEU A 168 9.63 43.00 -5.02
CA LEU A 168 10.88 43.63 -4.63
C LEU A 168 11.80 43.86 -5.85
N SER A 169 12.61 44.93 -5.79
CA SER A 169 13.61 45.24 -6.82
C SER A 169 14.82 44.31 -6.80
N GLU A 170 14.98 43.54 -5.73
CA GLU A 170 16.05 42.58 -5.53
C GLU A 170 15.46 41.24 -5.10
N ASN A 171 15.93 40.16 -5.71
CA ASN A 171 15.75 38.79 -5.23
C ASN A 171 17.12 38.13 -5.11
N TYR A 172 17.20 36.95 -4.51
CA TYR A 172 18.49 36.30 -4.23
C TYR A 172 18.53 34.88 -4.79
N LEU A 173 19.55 34.60 -5.60
CA LEU A 173 19.80 33.29 -6.19
C LEU A 173 20.74 32.47 -5.32
N ASN A 174 20.24 31.33 -4.85
CA ASN A 174 20.98 30.38 -4.03
C ASN A 174 21.36 29.16 -4.88
N VAL A 175 22.64 28.84 -4.93
CA VAL A 175 23.17 27.60 -5.54
C VAL A 175 23.87 26.82 -4.44
N VAL A 176 23.44 25.58 -4.22
CA VAL A 176 23.80 24.77 -3.06
C VAL A 176 24.31 23.41 -3.51
N LEU A 177 25.45 22.99 -2.95
CA LEU A 177 26.00 21.65 -3.11
C LEU A 177 25.49 20.77 -1.96
N LEU A 178 24.89 19.65 -2.31
CA LEU A 178 24.43 18.61 -1.39
C LEU A 178 25.25 17.33 -1.62
N GLU A 179 25.30 16.45 -0.63
CA GLU A 179 25.88 15.11 -0.76
C GLU A 179 24.96 14.06 -0.16
N ASN A 180 24.77 12.96 -0.89
CA ASN A 180 24.00 11.79 -0.51
C ASN A 180 24.91 10.61 -0.17
N HIS A 181 24.36 9.54 0.39
CA HIS A 181 25.08 8.27 0.54
C HIS A 181 26.39 8.40 1.32
N VAL A 182 26.39 9.26 2.34
CA VAL A 182 27.53 9.43 3.24
C VAL A 182 27.28 8.61 4.49
N ILE A 183 27.97 7.48 4.56
CA ILE A 183 27.83 6.53 5.66
C ILE A 183 28.48 7.08 6.92
N GLY A 184 27.75 7.11 8.03
CA GLY A 184 28.29 7.61 9.28
C GLY A 184 27.41 7.38 10.50
N TYR A 185 27.91 7.79 11.66
CA TYR A 185 27.19 7.63 12.93
C TYR A 185 25.89 8.45 12.96
N GLN A 186 24.83 7.89 13.55
CA GLN A 186 23.58 8.59 13.85
C GLN A 186 22.93 8.00 15.10
N THR A 187 22.59 8.85 16.07
CA THR A 187 21.73 8.47 17.20
C THR A 187 20.30 8.30 16.73
N ASP A 188 19.63 7.26 17.23
CA ASP A 188 18.23 6.95 16.92
C ASP A 188 17.53 6.40 18.17
N TYR A 189 16.49 7.09 18.64
CA TYR A 189 15.74 6.69 19.83
C TYR A 189 14.74 5.56 19.58
N ALA A 190 14.38 5.31 18.32
CA ALA A 190 13.47 4.23 17.95
C ALA A 190 14.24 2.92 17.72
N ASN A 191 15.36 2.99 16.99
CA ASN A 191 16.07 1.80 16.51
C ASN A 191 17.46 1.58 17.13
N GLY A 192 17.87 2.45 18.06
CA GLY A 192 19.22 2.43 18.64
C GLY A 192 20.26 3.07 17.72
N ASN A 193 21.41 3.47 18.30
CA ASN A 193 22.40 4.24 17.56
C ASN A 193 23.03 3.42 16.42
N HIS A 194 23.14 4.05 15.25
CA HIS A 194 23.70 3.48 14.03
C HIS A 194 25.14 3.97 13.84
N THR A 195 26.05 3.10 13.41
CA THR A 195 27.41 3.50 13.02
C THR A 195 27.56 3.73 11.51
N ASP A 196 26.60 3.25 10.74
CA ASP A 196 26.58 3.13 9.28
C ASP A 196 25.30 3.70 8.67
N TYR A 197 24.74 4.73 9.30
CA TYR A 197 23.56 5.42 8.79
C TYR A 197 23.86 6.08 7.43
N ASP A 198 22.97 5.86 6.45
CA ASP A 198 23.02 6.49 5.14
C ASP A 198 22.49 7.92 5.22
N HIS A 199 23.39 8.89 5.36
CA HIS A 199 23.02 10.30 5.36
C HIS A 199 22.82 10.81 3.93
N LYS A 200 21.64 11.40 3.69
CA LYS A 200 21.23 12.00 2.41
C LYS A 200 21.02 13.50 2.51
N HIS A 201 21.07 14.17 1.36
CA HIS A 201 20.78 15.59 1.18
C HIS A 201 21.60 16.52 2.09
N ILE A 202 22.80 16.11 2.50
CA ILE A 202 23.60 16.86 3.47
C ILE A 202 24.06 18.17 2.83
N LEU A 203 23.79 19.30 3.48
CA LEU A 203 24.34 20.59 3.07
C LEU A 203 25.86 20.55 3.14
N ARG A 204 26.54 20.61 1.98
CA ARG A 204 28.01 20.72 1.92
C ARG A 204 28.48 22.15 1.72
N HIS A 205 27.82 22.90 0.84
CA HIS A 205 28.22 24.27 0.57
C HIS A 205 27.11 25.12 -0.04
N MET A 206 27.07 26.42 0.29
CA MET A 206 26.26 27.42 -0.43
C MET A 206 27.20 28.21 -1.35
N ILE A 207 27.24 27.84 -2.64
CA ILE A 207 28.17 28.36 -3.66
C ILE A 207 28.01 29.87 -3.87
N THR A 208 26.79 30.39 -3.75
CA THR A 208 26.50 31.83 -3.83
C THR A 208 26.52 32.54 -2.48
N GLY A 209 27.02 31.88 -1.43
CA GLY A 209 27.05 32.39 -0.06
C GLY A 209 25.72 32.22 0.68
N LEU A 210 25.71 32.55 1.97
CA LEU A 210 24.61 32.26 2.91
C LEU A 210 23.23 32.79 2.46
N TRP A 211 23.22 33.98 1.84
CA TRP A 211 21.98 34.64 1.40
C TRP A 211 21.79 34.65 -0.12
N GLY A 212 22.70 34.03 -0.87
CA GLY A 212 22.66 34.01 -2.33
C GLY A 212 23.23 35.26 -3.02
N ASP A 213 23.28 35.17 -4.35
CA ASP A 213 23.71 36.24 -5.25
C ASP A 213 22.53 37.18 -5.56
N VAL A 214 22.76 38.48 -5.54
CA VAL A 214 21.71 39.49 -5.74
C VAL A 214 21.30 39.57 -7.21
N ILE A 215 20.00 39.47 -7.45
CA ILE A 215 19.36 39.62 -8.75
C ILE A 215 18.58 40.92 -8.77
N ASN A 216 19.09 41.93 -9.49
CA ASN A 216 18.49 43.26 -9.62
C ASN A 216 17.48 43.37 -10.77
N THR A 217 17.30 42.31 -11.54
CA THR A 217 16.38 42.23 -12.67
C THR A 217 15.26 41.28 -12.32
N THR A 218 14.16 41.82 -11.78
CA THR A 218 13.05 41.03 -11.22
C THR A 218 11.70 41.31 -11.91
N SER A 219 11.71 41.97 -13.07
CA SER A 219 10.49 42.32 -13.82
C SER A 219 10.04 41.20 -14.76
N LYS A 220 8.73 41.06 -14.95
CA LYS A 220 8.12 40.12 -15.91
C LYS A 220 8.76 40.18 -17.30
N GLY A 221 8.96 39.00 -17.91
CA GLY A 221 9.52 38.80 -19.24
C GLY A 221 11.05 38.84 -19.31
N THR A 222 11.73 39.05 -18.19
CA THR A 222 13.20 39.11 -18.17
C THR A 222 13.83 37.74 -18.01
N LEU A 223 14.93 37.53 -18.73
CA LEU A 223 15.81 36.37 -18.59
C LEU A 223 17.12 36.84 -17.95
N VAL A 224 17.52 36.18 -16.87
CA VAL A 224 18.80 36.39 -16.19
C VAL A 224 19.63 35.13 -16.31
N THR A 225 20.87 35.24 -16.77
CA THR A 225 21.81 34.12 -16.86
C THR A 225 22.98 34.36 -15.92
N LYS A 226 23.36 33.33 -15.17
CA LYS A 226 24.48 33.33 -14.22
C LYS A 226 25.30 32.06 -14.40
N SER A 227 26.59 32.13 -14.06
CA SER A 227 27.47 30.97 -14.03
C SER A 227 28.35 31.03 -12.79
N TYR A 228 28.44 29.92 -12.08
CA TYR A 228 29.21 29.79 -10.85
C TYR A 228 30.17 28.61 -10.96
N GLN A 229 31.34 28.76 -10.35
CA GLN A 229 32.34 27.70 -10.28
C GLN A 229 32.69 27.42 -8.83
N TYR A 230 32.84 26.14 -8.51
CA TYR A 230 33.24 25.69 -7.19
C TYR A 230 34.22 24.53 -7.31
N ILE A 231 35.34 24.60 -6.58
CA ILE A 231 36.29 23.50 -6.50
C ILE A 231 35.76 22.51 -5.46
N VAL A 232 35.27 21.37 -5.91
CA VAL A 232 34.69 20.35 -5.02
C VAL A 232 35.82 19.66 -4.24
N PRO A 233 35.81 19.72 -2.89
CA PRO A 233 36.81 19.07 -2.05
C PRO A 233 37.01 17.59 -2.42
N ALA A 234 38.25 17.12 -2.36
CA ALA A 234 38.62 15.77 -2.74
C ALA A 234 37.94 14.66 -1.89
N GLY A 235 37.47 15.01 -0.69
CA GLY A 235 36.75 14.09 0.20
C GLY A 235 35.28 13.87 -0.18
N TYR A 236 34.72 14.63 -1.12
CA TYR A 236 33.32 14.47 -1.54
C TYR A 236 33.23 13.62 -2.80
N ASN A 237 32.32 12.64 -2.76
CA ASN A 237 32.05 11.82 -3.93
C ASN A 237 31.08 12.55 -4.85
N ILE A 238 31.57 12.99 -6.02
CA ILE A 238 30.75 13.80 -6.94
C ILE A 238 29.52 13.05 -7.45
N ASP A 239 29.60 11.74 -7.61
CA ASP A 239 28.48 10.94 -8.12
C ASP A 239 27.36 10.79 -7.07
N ASN A 240 27.66 11.12 -5.82
CA ASN A 240 26.68 11.24 -4.75
C ASN A 240 26.22 12.68 -4.51
N CYS A 241 26.81 13.67 -5.19
CA CYS A 241 26.50 15.06 -4.99
C CYS A 241 25.36 15.54 -5.90
N ASP A 242 24.52 16.41 -5.35
CA ASP A 242 23.49 17.12 -6.09
C ASP A 242 23.73 18.64 -6.02
N VAL A 243 23.19 19.35 -7.01
CA VAL A 243 23.07 20.81 -6.99
C VAL A 243 21.60 21.17 -6.79
N ALA A 244 21.31 21.90 -5.72
CA ALA A 244 20.03 22.55 -5.50
C ALA A 244 20.12 24.04 -5.84
N VAL A 245 19.15 24.55 -6.60
CA VAL A 245 19.06 25.96 -7.00
C VAL A 245 17.70 26.51 -6.60
N PHE A 246 17.68 27.61 -5.85
CA PHE A 246 16.42 28.27 -5.45
C PHE A 246 16.54 29.79 -5.43
N VAL A 247 15.41 30.48 -5.61
CA VAL A 247 15.34 31.96 -5.56
C VAL A 247 14.48 32.38 -4.38
N THR A 248 14.98 33.32 -3.59
CA THR A 248 14.22 33.96 -2.51
C THR A 248 13.82 35.38 -2.87
N GLU A 249 12.63 35.78 -2.42
CA GLU A 249 12.14 37.15 -2.52
C GLU A 249 13.07 38.10 -1.76
N ASN A 250 13.43 37.72 -0.54
CA ASN A 250 14.37 38.44 0.33
C ASN A 250 15.36 37.44 0.95
N LYS A 251 15.86 37.65 2.17
CA LYS A 251 16.69 36.62 2.86
C LYS A 251 15.85 35.42 3.34
N ASN A 252 14.54 35.62 3.42
CA ASN A 252 13.48 34.66 3.66
C ASN A 252 12.60 34.52 2.42
N GLU A 253 11.54 33.72 2.52
CA GLU A 253 10.53 33.51 1.46
C GLU A 253 11.14 33.00 0.15
N ILE A 254 11.29 31.68 0.05
CA ILE A 254 11.71 30.98 -1.16
C ILE A 254 10.52 30.93 -2.12
N TYR A 255 10.68 31.52 -3.31
CA TYR A 255 9.70 31.39 -4.38
C TYR A 255 9.65 29.98 -4.93
N THR A 256 10.77 29.42 -5.35
CA THR A 256 10.80 28.04 -5.88
C THR A 256 12.23 27.51 -5.84
N GLY A 257 12.38 26.20 -5.92
CA GLY A 257 13.67 25.52 -6.00
C GLY A 257 13.61 24.28 -6.88
N VAL A 258 14.75 23.93 -7.48
CA VAL A 258 14.94 22.75 -8.32
C VAL A 258 16.26 22.07 -7.96
N GLN A 259 16.38 20.78 -8.22
CA GLN A 259 17.55 19.96 -7.90
C GLN A 259 17.84 18.97 -9.04
N ALA A 260 19.12 18.68 -9.25
CA ALA A 260 19.61 17.62 -10.14
C ALA A 260 21.03 17.22 -9.69
N GLU A 261 21.57 16.17 -10.28
CA GLU A 261 22.92 15.67 -9.99
C GLU A 261 23.98 16.77 -10.24
N ALA A 262 25.04 16.80 -9.43
CA ALA A 262 26.12 17.78 -9.58
C ALA A 262 27.02 17.49 -10.79
N ASN A 263 27.17 16.22 -11.17
CA ASN A 263 27.95 15.82 -12.34
C ASN A 263 27.04 15.59 -13.55
N GLY A 264 26.88 16.63 -14.38
CA GLY A 264 26.11 16.52 -15.63
C GLY A 264 24.60 16.67 -15.47
N GLY A 265 24.11 17.01 -14.28
CA GLY A 265 22.69 17.22 -14.06
C GLY A 265 22.18 18.49 -14.73
N SER A 266 20.89 18.47 -15.08
CA SER A 266 20.22 19.64 -15.65
C SER A 266 18.74 19.64 -15.26
N HIS A 267 18.16 20.82 -15.19
CA HIS A 267 16.74 21.02 -14.95
C HIS A 267 16.26 22.20 -15.80
N ASP A 268 15.16 22.05 -16.52
CA ASP A 268 14.66 23.07 -17.47
C ASP A 268 13.63 24.04 -16.84
N GLY A 269 13.54 24.02 -15.51
CA GLY A 269 12.50 24.71 -14.73
C GLY A 269 11.07 24.20 -14.88
N LYS A 270 10.79 23.16 -15.67
CA LYS A 270 9.46 22.54 -15.66
C LYS A 270 9.28 21.76 -14.36
N THR A 271 8.27 22.12 -13.62
CA THR A 271 7.85 21.41 -12.42
C THR A 271 6.59 20.61 -12.76
N ALA A 272 6.32 19.47 -12.11
CA ALA A 272 5.06 18.78 -12.30
C ALA A 272 3.91 19.69 -11.81
N LEU A 273 3.32 20.46 -12.74
CA LEU A 273 2.32 21.48 -12.49
C LEU A 273 1.22 20.93 -11.54
N TYR A 274 0.91 21.61 -10.44
CA TYR A 274 -0.23 21.20 -9.62
C TYR A 274 -1.52 21.61 -10.35
N ILE A 275 -2.09 20.67 -11.07
CA ILE A 275 -3.27 20.93 -11.91
C ILE A 275 -4.59 20.96 -11.14
N GLY A 276 -4.57 20.57 -9.86
CA GLY A 276 -5.73 20.41 -9.00
C GLY A 276 -5.87 18.99 -8.45
N ASP A 277 -7.08 18.52 -8.15
CA ASP A 277 -7.34 17.22 -7.52
C ASP A 277 -8.61 16.52 -8.05
N VAL A 278 -8.63 15.19 -7.92
CA VAL A 278 -9.85 14.37 -7.98
C VAL A 278 -10.21 13.99 -6.54
N ILE A 279 -11.28 14.57 -6.01
CA ILE A 279 -11.65 14.46 -4.60
C ILE A 279 -12.80 13.47 -4.48
N ASN A 280 -12.72 12.54 -3.53
CA ASN A 280 -13.89 11.73 -3.14
C ASN A 280 -14.60 12.47 -2.00
N THR A 281 -15.85 12.86 -2.24
CA THR A 281 -16.66 13.61 -1.27
C THR A 281 -17.66 12.74 -0.52
N GLY A 282 -17.73 11.45 -0.86
CA GLY A 282 -18.57 10.47 -0.20
C GLY A 282 -17.76 9.32 0.41
N LYS A 283 -18.35 8.14 0.35
CA LYS A 283 -17.74 6.89 0.80
C LYS A 283 -16.57 6.50 -0.12
N LYS A 284 -15.51 5.90 0.43
CA LYS A 284 -14.40 5.33 -0.37
C LYS A 284 -14.67 3.90 -0.83
N ILE A 285 -15.59 3.24 -0.15
CA ILE A 285 -15.95 1.85 -0.38
C ILE A 285 -17.44 1.66 -0.14
N ASP A 286 -18.06 0.71 -0.85
CA ASP A 286 -19.44 0.31 -0.61
C ASP A 286 -19.68 -1.15 -1.04
N LYS A 287 -20.89 -1.65 -0.81
CA LYS A 287 -21.32 -2.97 -1.23
C LYS A 287 -22.75 -2.95 -1.77
N GLY A 288 -23.07 -3.92 -2.60
CA GLY A 288 -24.43 -4.06 -3.10
C GLY A 288 -24.84 -5.45 -3.50
N ILE A 289 -26.09 -5.51 -3.91
CA ILE A 289 -26.72 -6.67 -4.53
C ILE A 289 -26.97 -6.42 -6.00
N LYS A 290 -26.94 -7.50 -6.79
CA LYS A 290 -27.25 -7.53 -8.22
C LYS A 290 -28.57 -6.80 -8.52
N GLY A 291 -28.60 -6.09 -9.65
CA GLY A 291 -29.82 -5.47 -10.20
C GLY A 291 -30.15 -4.09 -9.64
N ASN A 292 -29.37 -3.62 -8.66
CA ASN A 292 -29.46 -2.26 -8.13
C ASN A 292 -28.35 -1.37 -8.71
N SER A 293 -28.49 -0.05 -8.51
CA SER A 293 -27.53 0.96 -8.96
C SER A 293 -26.96 1.71 -7.75
N TYR A 294 -25.64 1.86 -7.70
CA TYR A 294 -24.92 2.48 -6.59
C TYR A 294 -24.03 3.60 -7.09
N GLN A 295 -23.83 4.62 -6.27
CA GLN A 295 -23.06 5.80 -6.65
C GLN A 295 -21.97 6.15 -5.63
N PHE A 296 -20.90 6.75 -6.15
CA PHE A 296 -19.86 7.45 -5.41
C PHE A 296 -19.81 8.90 -5.87
N ASP A 297 -19.85 9.82 -4.93
CA ASP A 297 -19.77 11.25 -5.20
C ASP A 297 -18.31 11.70 -5.19
N MET A 298 -17.94 12.44 -6.23
CA MET A 298 -16.60 12.91 -6.51
C MET A 298 -16.64 14.39 -6.90
N GLU A 299 -15.52 15.06 -6.82
CA GLU A 299 -15.32 16.41 -7.36
C GLU A 299 -14.02 16.49 -8.14
N LEU A 300 -14.07 17.20 -9.26
CA LEU A 300 -12.89 17.61 -10.03
C LEU A 300 -12.61 19.07 -9.68
N LEU A 301 -11.43 19.34 -9.16
CA LEU A 301 -10.99 20.70 -8.85
C LEU A 301 -9.80 21.02 -9.73
N SER A 302 -9.89 22.07 -10.53
CA SER A 302 -8.70 22.63 -11.19
C SER A 302 -8.06 23.70 -10.30
N LYS A 303 -6.73 23.70 -10.26
CA LYS A 303 -5.93 24.76 -9.61
C LYS A 303 -5.24 25.66 -10.62
N LEU A 304 -5.52 25.46 -11.91
CA LEU A 304 -5.04 26.30 -12.99
C LEU A 304 -5.94 27.52 -13.12
N SER A 305 -5.36 28.69 -13.39
CA SER A 305 -6.13 29.92 -13.59
C SER A 305 -6.97 29.86 -14.86
N GLY A 306 -8.25 30.24 -14.76
CA GLY A 306 -9.18 30.30 -15.89
C GLY A 306 -9.83 28.97 -16.21
N ASP A 307 -10.47 28.89 -17.38
CA ASP A 307 -11.10 27.66 -17.88
C ASP A 307 -10.07 26.83 -18.64
N MET A 308 -9.87 25.60 -18.19
CA MET A 308 -8.85 24.69 -18.73
C MET A 308 -9.47 23.34 -19.03
N ASP A 309 -9.09 22.74 -20.16
CA ASP A 309 -9.60 21.44 -20.56
C ASP A 309 -8.81 20.30 -19.92
N PHE A 310 -9.56 19.32 -19.42
CA PHE A 310 -9.05 18.12 -18.78
C PHE A 310 -9.66 16.87 -19.42
N LYS A 311 -8.81 15.88 -19.70
CA LYS A 311 -9.25 14.54 -20.02
C LYS A 311 -9.52 13.77 -18.73
N ILE A 312 -10.76 13.38 -18.53
CA ILE A 312 -11.18 12.50 -17.45
C ILE A 312 -11.28 11.09 -18.01
N THR A 313 -10.53 10.15 -17.43
CA THR A 313 -10.48 8.76 -17.86
C THR A 313 -10.82 7.86 -16.68
N MET A 314 -11.69 6.89 -16.90
CA MET A 314 -12.04 5.88 -15.90
C MET A 314 -11.42 4.54 -16.27
N THR A 315 -10.85 3.85 -15.29
CA THR A 315 -10.42 2.45 -15.43
C THR A 315 -10.99 1.61 -14.29
N HIS A 316 -11.27 0.33 -14.56
CA HIS A 316 -11.79 -0.59 -13.56
C HIS A 316 -11.46 -2.05 -13.87
N ASN A 317 -11.57 -2.91 -12.86
CA ASN A 317 -11.43 -4.37 -13.00
C ASN A 317 -12.78 -5.12 -12.93
N ALA A 318 -13.91 -4.42 -13.12
CA ALA A 318 -15.24 -5.04 -13.07
C ALA A 318 -15.38 -6.22 -14.06
N PRO A 319 -15.97 -7.36 -13.64
CA PRO A 319 -16.19 -8.50 -14.52
C PRO A 319 -17.18 -8.20 -15.66
N ALA A 320 -17.19 -9.06 -16.67
CA ALA A 320 -18.18 -8.99 -17.75
C ALA A 320 -19.63 -8.97 -17.20
N GLY A 321 -20.46 -8.12 -17.79
CA GLY A 321 -21.86 -7.91 -17.40
C GLY A 321 -22.09 -6.82 -16.37
N TRP A 322 -21.07 -6.44 -15.59
CA TRP A 322 -21.15 -5.26 -14.73
C TRP A 322 -21.20 -3.98 -15.56
N ASN A 323 -22.01 -3.01 -15.14
CA ASN A 323 -22.03 -1.69 -15.74
C ASN A 323 -21.35 -0.69 -14.82
N VAL A 324 -20.24 -0.11 -15.28
CA VAL A 324 -19.49 0.93 -14.57
C VAL A 324 -19.40 2.14 -15.48
N SER A 325 -19.78 3.30 -14.95
CA SER A 325 -19.77 4.56 -15.69
C SER A 325 -19.52 5.73 -14.75
N PHE A 326 -19.14 6.87 -15.29
CA PHE A 326 -19.02 8.12 -14.53
C PHE A 326 -19.77 9.24 -15.24
N GLN A 327 -20.27 10.20 -14.46
CA GLN A 327 -21.06 11.33 -14.96
C GLN A 327 -20.26 12.62 -14.87
N VAL A 328 -20.16 13.33 -16.00
CA VAL A 328 -19.60 14.69 -16.07
C VAL A 328 -20.59 15.55 -16.86
N ASP A 329 -20.90 16.75 -16.36
CA ASP A 329 -21.84 17.69 -17.01
C ASP A 329 -23.20 17.04 -17.36
N GLY A 330 -23.69 16.17 -16.47
CA GLY A 330 -24.98 15.46 -16.63
C GLY A 330 -24.95 14.23 -17.56
N ASN A 331 -23.87 14.00 -18.30
CA ASN A 331 -23.74 12.89 -19.26
C ASN A 331 -22.92 11.73 -18.68
N TRP A 332 -23.30 10.48 -18.99
CA TRP A 332 -22.62 9.28 -18.53
C TRP A 332 -21.61 8.76 -19.57
N TYR A 333 -20.43 8.39 -19.09
CA TYR A 333 -19.31 7.88 -19.88
C TYR A 333 -18.76 6.60 -19.26
N SER A 334 -18.22 5.69 -20.08
CA SER A 334 -17.63 4.43 -19.63
C SER A 334 -16.12 4.33 -19.80
N ASP A 335 -15.51 5.27 -20.53
CA ASP A 335 -14.07 5.28 -20.80
C ASP A 335 -13.46 6.66 -20.51
N SER A 336 -13.65 7.64 -21.39
CA SER A 336 -13.13 8.99 -21.16
C SER A 336 -14.01 10.10 -21.73
N VAL A 337 -13.80 11.31 -21.22
CA VAL A 337 -14.40 12.56 -21.70
C VAL A 337 -13.40 13.71 -21.52
N ILE A 338 -13.46 14.71 -22.40
CA ILE A 338 -12.80 15.99 -22.17
C ILE A 338 -13.84 16.97 -21.63
N THR A 339 -13.57 17.60 -20.49
CA THR A 339 -14.42 18.64 -19.90
C THR A 339 -13.57 19.85 -19.54
N SER A 340 -14.17 21.04 -19.60
CA SER A 340 -13.55 22.27 -19.13
C SER A 340 -13.81 22.46 -17.64
N LEU A 341 -12.76 22.74 -16.88
CA LEU A 341 -12.82 23.06 -15.46
C LEU A 341 -12.38 24.51 -15.24
N THR A 342 -13.21 25.29 -14.53
CA THR A 342 -12.86 26.62 -14.08
C THR A 342 -11.96 26.54 -12.85
N GLY A 343 -10.86 27.29 -12.86
CA GLY A 343 -9.92 27.38 -11.73
C GLY A 343 -10.62 27.67 -10.40
N ASP A 344 -10.23 26.91 -9.36
CA ASP A 344 -10.74 26.98 -7.99
C ASP A 344 -12.25 26.71 -7.81
N VAL A 345 -12.94 26.23 -8.85
CA VAL A 345 -14.35 25.83 -8.78
C VAL A 345 -14.45 24.31 -8.89
N ALA A 346 -14.96 23.67 -7.84
CA ALA A 346 -15.20 22.23 -7.85
C ALA A 346 -16.34 21.87 -8.81
N LYS A 347 -16.10 20.88 -9.67
CA LYS A 347 -17.11 20.28 -10.54
C LYS A 347 -17.51 18.91 -10.01
N ALA A 348 -18.78 18.75 -9.66
CA ALA A 348 -19.31 17.48 -9.20
C ALA A 348 -19.27 16.40 -10.30
N VAL A 349 -18.83 15.21 -9.92
CA VAL A 349 -18.78 14.01 -10.74
C VAL A 349 -19.34 12.85 -9.94
N LYS A 350 -19.97 11.90 -10.61
CA LYS A 350 -20.49 10.68 -9.97
C LYS A 350 -19.92 9.46 -10.64
N ILE A 351 -19.51 8.46 -9.88
CA ILE A 351 -19.27 7.11 -10.41
C ILE A 351 -20.51 6.29 -10.13
N LYS A 352 -21.00 5.55 -11.13
CA LYS A 352 -22.12 4.61 -11.01
C LYS A 352 -21.65 3.20 -11.26
N ILE A 353 -22.08 2.28 -10.40
CA ILE A 353 -21.78 0.86 -10.47
C ILE A 353 -23.07 0.06 -10.36
N GLU A 354 -23.29 -0.85 -11.30
CA GLU A 354 -24.44 -1.75 -11.35
C GLU A 354 -23.91 -3.20 -11.40
N PRO A 355 -23.90 -3.91 -10.26
CA PRO A 355 -23.37 -5.26 -10.19
C PRO A 355 -24.21 -6.28 -10.95
N ALA A 356 -23.53 -7.25 -11.55
CA ALA A 356 -24.12 -8.38 -12.26
C ALA A 356 -23.96 -9.70 -11.48
N ASP A 357 -24.07 -10.84 -12.17
CA ASP A 357 -24.06 -12.18 -11.56
C ASP A 357 -22.72 -12.59 -10.96
N THR A 358 -21.61 -12.23 -11.62
CA THR A 358 -20.27 -12.63 -11.16
C THR A 358 -19.88 -11.86 -9.90
N PRO A 359 -19.63 -12.53 -8.76
CA PRO A 359 -19.14 -11.89 -7.55
C PRO A 359 -17.80 -11.21 -7.77
N ALA A 360 -17.60 -10.03 -7.20
CA ALA A 360 -16.35 -9.30 -7.33
C ALA A 360 -16.15 -8.23 -6.27
N VAL A 361 -14.87 -7.92 -6.05
CA VAL A 361 -14.42 -6.63 -5.54
C VAL A 361 -13.93 -5.80 -6.74
N VAL A 362 -14.65 -4.72 -7.02
CA VAL A 362 -14.38 -3.81 -8.13
C VAL A 362 -13.65 -2.58 -7.61
N LYS A 363 -12.45 -2.34 -8.13
CA LYS A 363 -11.66 -1.12 -8.00
C LYS A 363 -11.94 -0.22 -9.20
N VAL A 364 -12.45 0.98 -8.97
CA VAL A 364 -12.66 1.99 -10.01
C VAL A 364 -11.72 3.16 -9.75
N ARG A 365 -10.94 3.53 -10.76
CA ARG A 365 -10.03 4.68 -10.73
C ARG A 365 -10.54 5.74 -11.70
N LEU A 366 -10.63 6.97 -11.22
CA LEU A 366 -10.91 8.14 -12.03
C LEU A 366 -9.63 8.99 -12.11
N LYS A 367 -9.13 9.20 -13.33
CA LYS A 367 -7.91 9.97 -13.64
C LYS A 367 -8.30 11.27 -14.35
N MET A 368 -7.81 12.40 -13.85
CA MET A 368 -7.85 13.72 -14.47
C MET A 368 -6.48 14.07 -15.02
N GLU A 369 -6.41 14.41 -16.31
CA GLU A 369 -5.17 14.78 -17.01
C GLU A 369 -5.37 16.12 -17.73
N SER A 370 -4.41 17.04 -17.60
CA SER A 370 -4.50 18.33 -18.29
C SER A 370 -4.27 18.17 -19.80
N ILE A 371 -5.12 18.78 -20.62
CA ILE A 371 -4.90 18.85 -22.08
C ILE A 371 -3.78 19.84 -22.41
N THR A 372 -3.71 20.96 -21.68
CA THR A 372 -2.68 21.99 -21.91
C THR A 372 -1.31 21.55 -21.42
N TYR A 373 -1.25 20.71 -20.38
CA TYR A 373 -0.01 20.17 -19.82
C TYR A 373 -0.03 18.63 -19.84
N PRO A 374 0.16 18.00 -21.01
CA PRO A 374 0.09 16.55 -21.16
C PRO A 374 1.05 15.81 -20.23
N GLY A 375 0.62 14.65 -19.71
CA GLY A 375 1.42 13.84 -18.79
C GLY A 375 1.31 14.25 -17.31
N VAL A 376 0.71 15.41 -17.01
CA VAL A 376 0.42 15.82 -15.63
C VAL A 376 -0.96 15.30 -15.22
N VAL A 377 -1.00 14.39 -14.24
CA VAL A 377 -2.22 13.65 -13.87
C VAL A 377 -2.55 13.74 -12.38
N ARG A 378 -3.83 13.56 -12.07
CA ARG A 378 -4.38 13.36 -10.73
C ARG A 378 -5.37 12.21 -10.77
N GLU A 379 -5.44 11.41 -9.72
CA GLU A 379 -6.33 10.26 -9.71
C GLU A 379 -6.92 9.99 -8.33
N GLN A 380 -8.09 9.36 -8.32
CA GLN A 380 -8.73 8.87 -7.11
C GLN A 380 -9.34 7.51 -7.37
N THR A 381 -9.36 6.67 -6.34
CA THR A 381 -9.89 5.30 -6.41
C THR A 381 -11.04 5.10 -5.43
N VAL A 382 -12.06 4.36 -5.86
CA VAL A 382 -13.13 3.82 -5.01
C VAL A 382 -13.26 2.32 -5.19
N TYR A 383 -13.81 1.64 -4.19
CA TYR A 383 -14.00 0.19 -4.18
C TYR A 383 -15.47 -0.18 -4.00
N PHE A 384 -15.91 -1.25 -4.65
CA PHE A 384 -17.28 -1.75 -4.55
C PHE A 384 -17.33 -3.27 -4.55
N MET A 385 -18.11 -3.87 -3.66
CA MET A 385 -18.22 -5.33 -3.55
C MET A 385 -19.66 -5.82 -3.75
N ALA A 386 -19.85 -6.88 -4.54
CA ALA A 386 -21.15 -7.54 -4.65
C ALA A 386 -21.03 -9.06 -4.81
N GLY A 387 -21.97 -9.79 -4.21
CA GLY A 387 -22.08 -11.25 -4.35
C GLY A 387 -21.02 -12.08 -3.62
N VAL A 388 -20.14 -11.45 -2.82
CA VAL A 388 -18.99 -12.11 -2.18
C VAL A 388 -19.33 -12.64 -0.79
N THR A 389 -19.11 -13.94 -0.59
CA THR A 389 -19.13 -14.67 0.69
C THR A 389 -17.73 -15.10 1.15
N ASP A 390 -16.79 -15.28 0.22
CA ASP A 390 -15.43 -15.76 0.52
C ASP A 390 -14.41 -14.81 -0.10
N LEU A 391 -13.56 -14.22 0.73
CA LEU A 391 -12.66 -13.16 0.30
C LEU A 391 -11.20 -13.56 0.48
N VAL A 392 -10.47 -13.64 -0.64
CA VAL A 392 -9.01 -13.80 -0.62
C VAL A 392 -8.37 -12.42 -0.49
N ILE A 393 -7.57 -12.22 0.55
CA ILE A 393 -6.85 -10.95 0.76
C ILE A 393 -5.36 -11.23 0.69
N SER A 394 -4.66 -10.58 -0.23
CA SER A 394 -3.20 -10.62 -0.28
C SER A 394 -2.59 -9.44 0.47
N ASN A 395 -1.50 -9.67 1.20
CA ASN A 395 -0.77 -8.59 1.85
C ASN A 395 -0.17 -7.62 0.81
N ALA A 396 -0.40 -6.33 1.00
CA ALA A 396 0.14 -5.25 0.17
C ALA A 396 1.46 -4.67 0.73
N ALA A 397 1.90 -5.12 1.90
CA ALA A 397 3.17 -4.72 2.48
C ALA A 397 4.37 -5.15 1.60
N PRO A 398 5.51 -4.46 1.70
CA PRO A 398 6.72 -4.80 0.96
C PRO A 398 7.08 -6.28 1.09
N TRP A 399 7.62 -6.81 0.00
CA TRP A 399 8.18 -8.16 -0.03
C TRP A 399 9.45 -8.23 0.81
N GLY A 400 9.75 -9.40 1.38
CA GLY A 400 10.88 -9.59 2.31
C GLY A 400 12.27 -9.23 1.78
N ASP A 401 12.48 -9.26 0.47
CA ASP A 401 13.74 -8.87 -0.17
C ASP A 401 13.71 -7.45 -0.77
N GLY A 402 12.60 -6.71 -0.60
CA GLY A 402 12.40 -5.41 -1.23
C GLY A 402 12.17 -5.44 -2.75
N GLY A 403 11.97 -6.63 -3.32
CA GLY A 403 11.72 -6.86 -4.74
C GLY A 403 10.30 -6.46 -5.20
N SER A 404 10.01 -6.74 -6.47
CA SER A 404 8.72 -6.41 -7.10
C SER A 404 7.65 -7.51 -6.99
N THR A 405 8.02 -8.70 -6.52
CA THR A 405 7.07 -9.78 -6.22
C THR A 405 6.20 -9.39 -5.03
N SER A 406 4.95 -9.83 -5.01
CA SER A 406 4.01 -9.55 -3.93
C SER A 406 3.17 -10.78 -3.61
N ALA A 407 2.53 -10.79 -2.44
CA ALA A 407 1.60 -11.87 -2.09
C ALA A 407 0.47 -12.00 -3.12
N SER A 408 0.13 -10.89 -3.80
CA SER A 408 -0.93 -10.88 -4.81
C SER A 408 -0.60 -11.68 -6.06
N ASP A 409 0.68 -11.94 -6.33
CA ASP A 409 1.13 -12.78 -7.45
C ASP A 409 0.79 -14.26 -7.24
N PHE A 410 0.53 -14.66 -5.98
CA PHE A 410 0.22 -16.04 -5.59
C PHE A 410 -1.25 -16.30 -5.26
N LYS A 411 -2.11 -15.28 -5.38
CA LYS A 411 -3.54 -15.36 -5.02
C LYS A 411 -4.31 -16.49 -5.74
N ASP A 412 -3.87 -16.85 -6.95
CA ASP A 412 -4.54 -17.88 -7.76
C ASP A 412 -4.48 -19.26 -7.09
N ASN A 413 -3.52 -19.53 -6.20
CA ASN A 413 -3.50 -20.76 -5.40
C ASN A 413 -4.73 -20.88 -4.47
N PHE A 414 -5.22 -19.75 -3.96
CA PHE A 414 -6.42 -19.70 -3.12
C PHE A 414 -7.69 -19.74 -3.97
N LEU A 415 -7.73 -18.97 -5.07
CA LEU A 415 -8.88 -18.91 -5.96
C LEU A 415 -9.16 -20.25 -6.66
N ASP A 416 -8.11 -20.94 -7.12
CA ASP A 416 -8.22 -22.29 -7.68
C ASP A 416 -8.74 -23.28 -6.63
N GLY A 417 -8.31 -23.15 -5.37
CA GLY A 417 -8.77 -23.98 -4.26
C GLY A 417 -10.26 -23.76 -3.93
N LEU A 418 -10.71 -22.50 -3.88
CA LEU A 418 -12.13 -22.18 -3.68
C LEU A 418 -13.01 -22.69 -4.83
N LYS A 419 -12.52 -22.55 -6.07
CA LYS A 419 -13.17 -23.13 -7.25
C LYS A 419 -13.23 -24.66 -7.17
N TYR A 420 -12.15 -25.30 -6.72
CA TYR A 420 -12.09 -26.74 -6.49
C TYR A 420 -13.08 -27.21 -5.41
N ALA A 421 -13.31 -26.37 -4.39
CA ALA A 421 -14.34 -26.60 -3.38
C ALA A 421 -15.78 -26.48 -3.90
N GLY A 422 -15.97 -26.06 -5.16
CA GLY A 422 -17.29 -25.79 -5.75
C GLY A 422 -17.89 -24.45 -5.33
N ASN A 423 -17.10 -23.55 -4.73
CA ASN A 423 -17.55 -22.23 -4.36
C ASN A 423 -17.63 -21.32 -5.60
N SER A 424 -18.67 -20.51 -5.69
CA SER A 424 -18.85 -19.48 -6.73
C SER A 424 -19.01 -18.07 -6.16
N GLY A 425 -19.11 -17.93 -4.84
CA GLY A 425 -19.31 -16.68 -4.10
C GLY A 425 -18.01 -15.99 -3.69
N TYR A 426 -16.92 -16.10 -4.46
CA TYR A 426 -15.60 -15.63 -4.02
C TYR A 426 -15.07 -14.45 -4.83
N ALA A 427 -14.18 -13.68 -4.21
CA ALA A 427 -13.41 -12.62 -4.87
C ALA A 427 -12.01 -12.48 -4.23
N SER A 428 -11.14 -11.69 -4.86
CA SER A 428 -9.83 -11.32 -4.28
C SER A 428 -9.64 -9.81 -4.22
N SER A 429 -8.85 -9.37 -3.24
CA SER A 429 -8.35 -8.00 -3.09
C SER A 429 -7.05 -8.02 -2.27
N ASN A 430 -6.65 -6.86 -1.72
CA ASN A 430 -5.46 -6.71 -0.89
C ASN A 430 -5.76 -6.02 0.45
N THR A 431 -4.75 -5.88 1.31
CA THR A 431 -4.90 -5.24 2.62
C THR A 431 -5.31 -3.76 2.52
N ASP A 432 -4.97 -3.03 1.45
CA ASP A 432 -5.47 -1.65 1.23
C ASP A 432 -7.00 -1.61 1.16
N PHE A 433 -7.61 -2.60 0.50
CA PHE A 433 -9.07 -2.73 0.48
C PHE A 433 -9.62 -3.01 1.88
N LEU A 434 -9.03 -3.93 2.64
CA LEU A 434 -9.50 -4.24 3.99
C LEU A 434 -9.44 -3.00 4.90
N LEU A 435 -8.35 -2.23 4.85
CA LEU A 435 -8.21 -1.01 5.65
C LEU A 435 -9.33 0.00 5.37
N LEU A 436 -9.85 0.05 4.14
CA LEU A 436 -11.00 0.90 3.82
C LEU A 436 -12.33 0.38 4.38
N THR A 437 -12.42 -0.90 4.76
CA THR A 437 -13.65 -1.48 5.34
C THR A 437 -13.84 -1.18 6.82
N GLU A 438 -12.83 -0.61 7.48
CA GLU A 438 -12.90 -0.24 8.89
C GLU A 438 -14.11 0.67 9.16
N ASN A 439 -14.88 0.35 10.21
CA ASN A 439 -16.10 1.08 10.58
C ASN A 439 -17.18 1.15 9.47
N THR A 440 -17.16 0.20 8.52
CA THR A 440 -18.20 0.03 7.48
C THR A 440 -18.96 -1.29 7.65
N ASN A 441 -20.06 -1.46 6.91
CA ASN A 441 -20.79 -2.74 6.85
C ASN A 441 -20.43 -3.60 5.63
N VAL A 442 -19.34 -3.27 4.93
CA VAL A 442 -18.97 -3.88 3.64
C VAL A 442 -18.73 -5.38 3.81
N LEU A 443 -18.04 -5.80 4.87
CA LEU A 443 -17.74 -7.21 5.12
C LEU A 443 -18.95 -8.04 5.59
N SER A 444 -20.12 -7.46 5.84
CA SER A 444 -21.23 -8.21 6.47
C SER A 444 -21.86 -9.31 5.59
N SER A 445 -21.52 -9.39 4.30
CA SER A 445 -21.90 -10.53 3.44
C SER A 445 -20.80 -11.59 3.36
N VAL A 446 -19.59 -11.25 3.79
CA VAL A 446 -18.43 -12.13 3.80
C VAL A 446 -18.53 -13.04 5.03
N LYS A 447 -18.35 -14.33 4.81
CA LYS A 447 -18.36 -15.38 5.84
C LYS A 447 -16.94 -15.82 6.17
N ASN A 448 -16.07 -15.88 5.17
CA ASN A 448 -14.71 -16.37 5.32
C ASN A 448 -13.70 -15.43 4.65
N ILE A 449 -12.59 -15.15 5.35
CA ILE A 449 -11.43 -14.48 4.78
C ILE A 449 -10.28 -15.49 4.68
N TYR A 450 -9.58 -15.48 3.55
CA TYR A 450 -8.37 -16.25 3.32
C TYR A 450 -7.24 -15.26 3.11
N TYR A 451 -6.47 -15.02 4.16
CA TYR A 451 -5.39 -14.05 4.20
C TYR A 451 -4.08 -14.69 3.72
N ASN A 452 -3.66 -14.29 2.53
CA ASN A 452 -2.38 -14.63 1.95
C ASN A 452 -1.34 -13.60 2.40
N VAL A 453 -0.55 -13.96 3.41
CA VAL A 453 0.57 -13.15 3.88
C VAL A 453 1.75 -13.27 2.93
N GLY A 454 2.01 -14.47 2.40
CA GLY A 454 3.21 -14.76 1.61
C GLY A 454 4.48 -14.58 2.44
N TRP A 455 5.40 -13.76 1.94
CA TRP A 455 6.63 -13.35 2.64
C TRP A 455 6.72 -11.82 2.68
N SER A 456 5.68 -11.20 3.27
CA SER A 456 5.51 -9.74 3.36
C SER A 456 5.66 -9.25 4.80
N PHE A 457 6.28 -8.07 4.96
CA PHE A 457 6.53 -7.44 6.27
C PHE A 457 6.05 -5.98 6.28
N PRO A 458 5.23 -5.55 7.27
CA PRO A 458 4.69 -6.37 8.36
C PRO A 458 3.67 -7.42 7.88
N ALA A 459 3.71 -8.60 8.50
CA ALA A 459 2.74 -9.67 8.33
C ALA A 459 1.37 -9.29 8.93
N PHE A 460 1.38 -8.58 10.05
CA PHE A 460 0.20 -7.98 10.67
C PHE A 460 0.47 -6.55 11.11
N THR A 461 -0.51 -5.68 10.95
CA THR A 461 -0.54 -4.34 11.57
C THR A 461 -1.71 -4.26 12.54
N ASP A 462 -1.64 -3.36 13.52
CA ASP A 462 -2.71 -3.17 14.50
C ASP A 462 -4.07 -2.88 13.83
N ASN A 463 -4.08 -2.03 12.80
CA ASN A 463 -5.31 -1.70 12.05
C ASN A 463 -5.89 -2.93 11.34
N LEU A 464 -5.03 -3.78 10.76
CA LEU A 464 -5.46 -5.00 10.10
C LEU A 464 -6.01 -6.02 11.11
N VAL A 465 -5.34 -6.18 12.25
CA VAL A 465 -5.80 -7.05 13.34
C VAL A 465 -7.14 -6.59 13.88
N ASN A 466 -7.33 -5.28 14.11
CA ASN A 466 -8.62 -4.76 14.58
C ASN A 466 -9.79 -5.11 13.62
N ILE A 467 -9.53 -5.13 12.31
CA ILE A 467 -10.52 -5.56 11.30
C ILE A 467 -10.78 -7.07 11.41
N PHE A 468 -9.73 -7.88 11.53
CA PHE A 468 -9.88 -9.33 11.70
C PHE A 468 -10.61 -9.69 12.99
N ASP A 469 -10.27 -9.05 14.11
CA ASP A 469 -10.95 -9.21 15.40
C ASP A 469 -12.44 -8.91 15.27
N ALA A 470 -12.78 -7.75 14.71
CA ALA A 470 -14.17 -7.36 14.51
C ALA A 470 -14.90 -8.34 13.57
N PHE A 471 -14.24 -8.81 12.51
CA PHE A 471 -14.81 -9.77 11.57
C PHE A 471 -15.07 -11.13 12.23
N ILE A 472 -14.08 -11.66 12.95
CA ILE A 472 -14.15 -12.96 13.62
C ILE A 472 -15.17 -12.94 14.75
N ASN A 473 -15.17 -11.90 15.58
CA ASN A 473 -16.15 -11.74 16.66
C ASN A 473 -17.60 -11.61 16.16
N ASN A 474 -17.80 -11.21 14.90
CA ASN A 474 -19.11 -11.17 14.23
C ASN A 474 -19.46 -12.48 13.50
N GLY A 475 -18.73 -13.58 13.78
CA GLY A 475 -19.01 -14.91 13.24
C GLY A 475 -18.29 -15.23 11.93
N GLY A 476 -17.32 -14.39 11.51
CA GLY A 476 -16.46 -14.66 10.38
C GLY A 476 -15.39 -15.71 10.69
N ASN A 477 -14.97 -16.47 9.68
CA ASN A 477 -13.86 -17.42 9.78
C ASN A 477 -12.62 -16.91 9.05
N LEU A 478 -11.43 -17.21 9.56
CA LEU A 478 -10.17 -16.70 9.00
C LEU A 478 -9.17 -17.83 8.73
N MET A 479 -8.68 -17.91 7.51
CA MET A 479 -7.45 -18.63 7.18
C MET A 479 -6.28 -17.64 7.05
N VAL A 480 -5.13 -17.97 7.62
CA VAL A 480 -3.86 -17.25 7.47
C VAL A 480 -2.83 -18.20 6.87
N SER A 481 -2.14 -17.76 5.82
CA SER A 481 -1.07 -18.54 5.19
C SER A 481 0.11 -17.64 4.85
N GLY A 482 1.27 -17.99 5.39
CA GLY A 482 2.52 -17.25 5.21
C GLY A 482 3.69 -17.97 5.86
N GLN A 483 4.91 -17.59 5.47
CA GLN A 483 6.12 -17.89 6.24
C GLN A 483 6.54 -16.64 7.03
N ASP A 484 7.38 -16.80 8.06
CA ASP A 484 7.87 -15.72 8.93
C ASP A 484 6.78 -14.85 9.60
N VAL A 485 5.55 -15.35 9.70
CA VAL A 485 4.45 -14.60 10.35
C VAL A 485 4.69 -14.55 11.86
N GLY A 486 5.06 -15.67 12.47
CA GLY A 486 5.43 -15.74 13.87
C GLY A 486 6.75 -15.03 14.17
N TRP A 487 7.76 -15.15 13.29
CA TRP A 487 9.01 -14.40 13.45
C TRP A 487 8.75 -12.89 13.42
N ASP A 488 8.02 -12.39 12.43
CA ASP A 488 7.67 -10.97 12.35
C ASP A 488 6.87 -10.50 13.57
N THR A 489 6.04 -11.37 14.14
CA THR A 489 5.21 -11.05 15.31
C THR A 489 6.00 -11.07 16.63
N TRP A 490 7.00 -11.94 16.79
CA TRP A 490 7.62 -12.23 18.09
C TRP A 490 9.08 -11.83 18.20
N ASP A 491 9.83 -11.78 17.10
CA ASP A 491 11.24 -11.42 17.11
C ASP A 491 11.43 -9.95 17.50
N ALA A 492 12.57 -9.63 18.11
CA ALA A 492 12.90 -8.27 18.49
C ALA A 492 13.11 -7.35 17.27
N ASN A 493 13.49 -7.93 16.12
CA ASN A 493 13.65 -7.25 14.84
C ASN A 493 12.41 -7.37 13.94
N GLY A 494 11.36 -8.04 14.41
CA GLY A 494 10.07 -8.12 13.73
C GLY A 494 9.21 -6.88 13.96
N ASN A 495 8.08 -6.80 13.27
CA ASN A 495 7.14 -5.68 13.34
C ASN A 495 6.02 -5.86 14.39
N GLY A 496 6.04 -6.94 15.18
CA GLY A 496 4.95 -7.30 16.07
C GLY A 496 4.72 -6.35 17.25
N THR A 497 3.46 -6.06 17.52
CA THR A 497 2.99 -5.29 18.69
C THR A 497 2.33 -6.22 19.72
N GLN A 498 1.91 -5.69 20.85
CA GLN A 498 1.11 -6.48 21.80
C GLN A 498 -0.23 -6.91 21.18
N ILE A 499 -0.84 -6.06 20.35
CA ILE A 499 -2.12 -6.35 19.68
C ILE A 499 -1.95 -7.53 18.71
N THR A 500 -0.88 -7.53 17.90
CA THR A 500 -0.64 -8.64 16.96
C THR A 500 -0.26 -9.94 17.68
N LYS A 501 0.48 -9.87 18.80
CA LYS A 501 0.80 -11.03 19.67
C LYS A 501 -0.46 -11.60 20.33
N ASP A 502 -1.34 -10.74 20.81
CA ASP A 502 -2.62 -11.14 21.39
C ASP A 502 -3.52 -11.78 20.32
N PHE A 503 -3.55 -11.24 19.11
CA PHE A 503 -4.28 -11.84 18.00
C PHE A 503 -3.78 -13.25 17.66
N TYR A 504 -2.45 -13.39 17.52
CA TYR A 504 -1.80 -14.66 17.21
C TYR A 504 -2.16 -15.74 18.23
N THR A 505 -2.16 -15.39 19.52
CA THR A 505 -2.43 -16.34 20.60
C THR A 505 -3.94 -16.58 20.84
N ASN A 506 -4.76 -15.52 20.81
CA ASN A 506 -6.18 -15.61 21.15
C ASN A 506 -7.07 -16.09 20.00
N TYR A 507 -6.74 -15.75 18.76
CA TYR A 507 -7.55 -16.06 17.58
C TYR A 507 -6.95 -17.16 16.71
N LEU A 508 -5.64 -17.14 16.44
CA LEU A 508 -5.00 -18.23 15.69
C LEU A 508 -4.70 -19.46 16.57
N LYS A 509 -4.80 -19.31 17.91
CA LYS A 509 -4.53 -20.36 18.90
C LYS A 509 -3.19 -21.05 18.67
N ALA A 510 -2.20 -20.27 18.28
CA ALA A 510 -0.85 -20.73 18.00
C ALA A 510 0.18 -20.04 18.90
N ASN A 511 1.31 -20.69 19.09
CA ASN A 511 2.51 -20.09 19.67
C ASN A 511 3.69 -20.31 18.73
N TYR A 512 4.49 -19.26 18.51
CA TYR A 512 5.69 -19.32 17.70
C TYR A 512 6.80 -20.09 18.45
N ILE A 513 7.50 -20.99 17.74
CA ILE A 513 8.58 -21.81 18.31
C ILE A 513 9.93 -21.49 17.66
N SER A 514 9.97 -21.43 16.33
CA SER A 514 11.20 -21.09 15.61
C SER A 514 10.93 -20.67 14.17
N ASP A 515 11.83 -19.90 13.59
CA ASP A 515 11.81 -19.42 12.21
C ASP A 515 11.81 -20.54 11.16
N GLY A 516 12.36 -21.70 11.55
CA GLY A 516 12.58 -22.79 10.62
C GLY A 516 13.67 -22.47 9.60
N ASP A 517 13.84 -23.39 8.66
CA ASP A 517 14.83 -23.27 7.59
C ASP A 517 14.51 -24.28 6.47
N GLN A 518 15.38 -24.37 5.47
CA GLN A 518 15.29 -25.32 4.35
C GLN A 518 15.27 -26.79 4.77
N SER A 519 15.60 -27.14 6.02
CA SER A 519 15.43 -28.51 6.51
C SER A 519 13.95 -28.86 6.68
N ASN A 520 13.06 -27.88 6.90
CA ASN A 520 11.60 -28.06 6.94
C ASN A 520 11.02 -28.15 5.52
N ASN A 521 11.44 -29.15 4.74
CA ASN A 521 11.16 -29.24 3.29
C ASN A 521 10.04 -30.21 2.90
N GLN A 522 9.36 -30.83 3.85
CA GLN A 522 8.22 -31.71 3.59
C GLN A 522 7.06 -31.33 4.51
N LEU A 523 5.88 -31.09 3.94
CA LEU A 523 4.62 -30.94 4.68
C LEU A 523 3.91 -32.30 4.76
N ASN A 524 3.53 -32.73 5.96
CA ASN A 524 2.85 -34.00 6.22
C ASN A 524 1.57 -33.77 7.04
N ALA A 525 0.46 -34.35 6.61
CA ALA A 525 -0.78 -34.33 7.38
C ALA A 525 -0.59 -34.97 8.76
N ASN A 526 -1.15 -34.34 9.79
CA ASN A 526 -1.36 -35.02 11.06
C ASN A 526 -2.51 -36.02 10.88
N THR A 527 -2.18 -37.30 10.70
CA THR A 527 -3.19 -38.36 10.43
C THR A 527 -4.19 -38.57 11.56
N SER A 528 -3.95 -38.01 12.75
CA SER A 528 -4.90 -38.01 13.86
C SER A 528 -5.93 -36.87 13.78
N ASP A 529 -5.73 -35.89 12.90
CA ASP A 529 -6.70 -34.80 12.71
C ASP A 529 -7.90 -35.25 11.86
N ALA A 530 -9.10 -34.95 12.34
CA ALA A 530 -10.36 -35.35 11.70
C ALA A 530 -10.61 -34.71 10.33
N VAL A 531 -10.11 -33.48 10.14
CA VAL A 531 -10.46 -32.65 8.98
C VAL A 531 -9.37 -32.77 7.91
N PHE A 532 -8.11 -32.64 8.31
CA PHE A 532 -6.96 -32.56 7.41
C PHE A 532 -6.11 -33.84 7.39
N GLY A 533 -6.39 -34.84 8.24
CA GLY A 533 -5.52 -36.01 8.39
C GLY A 533 -5.36 -36.89 7.15
N GLN A 534 -6.24 -36.74 6.15
CA GLN A 534 -6.21 -37.52 4.91
C GLN A 534 -5.57 -36.79 3.72
N THR A 535 -5.08 -35.56 3.86
CA THR A 535 -4.53 -34.79 2.73
C THR A 535 -3.19 -35.29 2.20
N GLY A 536 -2.52 -36.20 2.93
CA GLY A 536 -1.23 -36.78 2.54
C GLY A 536 -0.04 -35.85 2.80
N SER A 537 0.90 -35.76 1.85
CA SER A 537 2.15 -35.00 2.00
C SER A 537 2.58 -34.32 0.70
N SER A 538 3.30 -33.19 0.82
CA SER A 538 3.89 -32.47 -0.32
C SER A 538 5.26 -31.91 0.03
N GLN A 539 6.16 -31.87 -0.94
CA GLN A 539 7.43 -31.16 -0.80
C GLN A 539 7.14 -29.67 -0.68
N ILE A 540 7.92 -28.99 0.17
CA ILE A 540 7.93 -27.54 0.32
C ILE A 540 9.10 -27.04 -0.52
N VAL A 541 8.83 -26.07 -1.38
CA VAL A 541 9.77 -25.52 -2.33
C VAL A 541 9.98 -24.04 -2.08
N ASN A 542 11.18 -23.56 -2.35
CA ASN A 542 11.48 -22.14 -2.35
C ASN A 542 10.91 -21.48 -3.60
N VAL A 543 9.99 -20.54 -3.40
CA VAL A 543 9.35 -19.74 -4.47
C VAL A 543 9.72 -18.25 -4.38
N TYR A 544 10.56 -17.89 -3.41
CA TYR A 544 10.91 -16.52 -3.08
C TYR A 544 12.32 -16.14 -3.55
N GLY A 545 13.11 -17.11 -4.02
CA GLY A 545 14.46 -16.85 -4.52
C GLY A 545 15.49 -16.90 -3.41
N SER A 546 16.61 -16.22 -3.60
CA SER A 546 17.74 -16.25 -2.68
C SER A 546 18.30 -14.86 -2.45
N ASN A 547 18.90 -14.66 -1.29
CA ASN A 547 19.64 -13.46 -0.98
C ASN A 547 20.77 -13.24 -2.00
N PRO A 548 20.82 -12.08 -2.66
CA PRO A 548 21.78 -11.81 -3.72
C PRO A 548 23.23 -11.73 -3.23
N ASP A 549 23.44 -11.41 -1.96
CA ASP A 549 24.77 -11.20 -1.37
C ASP A 549 25.42 -12.50 -0.91
N ASN A 550 24.63 -13.43 -0.35
CA ASN A 550 25.16 -14.66 0.24
C ASN A 550 24.57 -15.96 -0.35
N GLY A 551 23.63 -15.86 -1.28
CA GLY A 551 22.98 -16.99 -1.95
C GLY A 551 21.98 -17.76 -1.08
N GLN A 552 21.72 -17.34 0.17
CA GLN A 552 20.82 -18.01 1.09
C GLN A 552 19.39 -18.04 0.53
N PRO A 553 18.81 -19.22 0.32
CA PRO A 553 17.40 -19.36 -0.05
C PRO A 553 16.46 -18.70 0.97
N TYR A 554 15.50 -17.92 0.47
CA TYR A 554 14.42 -17.30 1.25
C TYR A 554 13.33 -18.32 1.56
N MET A 555 13.66 -19.31 2.39
CA MET A 555 12.78 -20.41 2.74
C MET A 555 12.84 -20.65 4.25
N TYR A 556 11.80 -20.19 4.93
CA TYR A 556 11.67 -20.16 6.39
C TYR A 556 10.32 -20.70 6.84
N PRO A 557 10.00 -22.00 6.60
CA PRO A 557 8.75 -22.59 7.07
C PRO A 557 8.77 -22.67 8.61
N GLU A 558 8.08 -21.74 9.26
CA GLU A 558 8.14 -21.51 10.69
C GLU A 558 7.48 -22.64 11.48
N VAL A 559 8.11 -23.01 12.59
CA VAL A 559 7.57 -24.00 13.51
C VAL A 559 6.71 -23.30 14.55
N ILE A 560 5.49 -23.80 14.71
CA ILE A 560 4.52 -23.32 15.68
C ILE A 560 4.13 -24.43 16.66
N SER A 561 3.24 -24.13 17.59
CA SER A 561 2.55 -25.12 18.43
C SER A 561 1.11 -24.72 18.66
N ALA A 562 0.21 -25.69 18.83
CA ALA A 562 -1.18 -25.41 19.16
C ALA A 562 -1.35 -25.03 20.64
N LEU A 563 -2.12 -23.98 20.90
CA LEU A 563 -2.61 -23.61 22.24
C LEU A 563 -3.96 -24.29 22.52
N SER A 564 -4.55 -24.01 23.69
CA SER A 564 -5.90 -24.48 24.03
C SER A 564 -6.91 -24.06 22.95
N ASP A 565 -7.81 -24.96 22.57
CA ASP A 565 -8.77 -24.85 21.46
C ASP A 565 -8.14 -24.84 20.06
N GLY A 566 -6.81 -24.97 19.97
CA GLY A 566 -6.05 -25.23 18.76
C GLY A 566 -5.73 -26.71 18.60
N GLN A 567 -5.64 -27.17 17.36
CA GLN A 567 -5.29 -28.53 16.98
C GLN A 567 -4.24 -28.49 15.86
N ALA A 568 -3.12 -29.17 16.06
CA ALA A 568 -2.10 -29.36 15.02
C ALA A 568 -2.69 -30.17 13.86
N ILE A 569 -2.56 -29.66 12.63
CA ILE A 569 -3.11 -30.28 11.41
C ILE A 569 -2.03 -30.73 10.42
N PHE A 570 -0.84 -30.13 10.48
CA PHE A 570 0.31 -30.52 9.67
C PHE A 570 1.62 -30.48 10.48
N TYR A 571 2.57 -31.31 10.07
CA TYR A 571 3.93 -31.35 10.60
C TYR A 571 4.96 -31.20 9.48
N TYR A 572 6.11 -30.62 9.78
CA TYR A 572 7.27 -30.70 8.89
C TYR A 572 7.98 -32.04 9.05
N ASN A 573 8.35 -32.65 7.93
CA ASN A 573 9.13 -33.89 7.85
C ASN A 573 8.54 -35.02 8.71
N ASN A 574 7.21 -35.08 8.81
CA ASN A 574 6.48 -36.03 9.65
C ASN A 574 6.95 -36.04 11.13
N THR A 575 7.42 -34.91 11.65
CA THR A 575 7.98 -34.79 13.01
C THR A 575 6.97 -34.05 13.92
N PRO A 576 6.33 -34.74 14.89
CA PRO A 576 5.26 -34.13 15.71
C PRO A 576 5.64 -32.87 16.49
N SER A 577 6.92 -32.70 16.83
CA SER A 577 7.42 -31.49 17.49
C SER A 577 7.66 -30.31 16.54
N LYS A 578 7.52 -30.52 15.22
CA LYS A 578 7.64 -29.49 14.18
C LYS A 578 6.27 -29.21 13.57
N VAL A 579 5.35 -28.64 14.34
CA VAL A 579 4.01 -28.30 13.84
C VAL A 579 4.12 -27.21 12.78
N ALA A 580 3.53 -27.47 11.62
CA ALA A 580 3.52 -26.57 10.46
C ALA A 580 2.22 -25.76 10.35
N ALA A 581 1.15 -26.23 11.01
CA ALA A 581 -0.16 -25.60 10.92
C ALA A 581 -1.08 -26.00 12.07
N VAL A 582 -1.95 -25.06 12.44
CA VAL A 582 -2.96 -25.21 13.49
C VAL A 582 -4.33 -24.81 12.93
N ARG A 583 -5.36 -25.59 13.26
CA ARG A 583 -6.76 -25.13 13.16
C ARG A 583 -7.31 -24.89 14.56
N SER A 584 -8.21 -23.94 14.71
CA SER A 584 -8.88 -23.69 15.99
C SER A 584 -10.36 -23.46 15.84
N ARG A 585 -11.11 -23.90 16.86
CA ARG A 585 -12.55 -23.70 16.95
C ARG A 585 -12.87 -23.12 18.32
N VAL A 586 -13.37 -21.89 18.31
CA VAL A 586 -13.88 -21.22 19.49
C VAL A 586 -15.38 -20.99 19.28
N THR A 587 -16.15 -20.81 20.34
CA THR A 587 -17.59 -20.51 20.19
C THR A 587 -17.76 -19.26 19.32
N GLY A 588 -18.36 -19.43 18.14
CA GLY A 588 -18.67 -18.35 17.21
C GLY A 588 -17.76 -18.27 15.99
N PHE A 589 -16.57 -18.89 15.97
CA PHE A 589 -15.66 -18.80 14.83
C PHE A 589 -14.68 -19.97 14.69
N LYS A 590 -14.12 -20.10 13.48
CA LYS A 590 -13.04 -21.04 13.15
C LYS A 590 -11.87 -20.30 12.53
N THR A 591 -10.67 -20.76 12.82
CA THR A 591 -9.44 -20.26 12.19
C THR A 591 -8.55 -21.40 11.71
N VAL A 592 -7.79 -21.16 10.64
CA VAL A 592 -6.72 -22.05 10.15
C VAL A 592 -5.49 -21.19 9.94
N TYR A 593 -4.36 -21.59 10.51
CA TYR A 593 -3.09 -20.90 10.33
C TYR A 593 -2.02 -21.90 9.85
N LEU A 594 -1.43 -21.58 8.70
CA LEU A 594 -0.29 -22.28 8.13
C LEU A 594 0.97 -21.43 8.37
N GLY A 595 1.97 -21.95 9.07
CA GLY A 595 3.34 -21.39 9.18
C GLY A 595 4.17 -21.59 7.91
N VAL A 596 3.49 -21.83 6.79
CA VAL A 596 4.07 -21.94 5.47
C VAL A 596 3.06 -21.34 4.49
N SER A 597 3.57 -20.65 3.47
CA SER A 597 2.72 -20.09 2.44
C SER A 597 2.20 -21.17 1.50
N LEU A 598 0.96 -21.02 1.05
CA LEU A 598 0.31 -22.00 0.20
C LEU A 598 1.12 -22.25 -1.08
N GLU A 599 1.72 -21.21 -1.68
CA GLU A 599 2.57 -21.28 -2.87
C GLU A 599 3.85 -22.11 -2.70
N MET A 600 4.35 -22.27 -1.47
CA MET A 600 5.54 -23.10 -1.20
C MET A 600 5.21 -24.60 -1.24
N ILE A 601 3.93 -24.99 -1.14
CA ILE A 601 3.51 -26.39 -1.22
C ILE A 601 3.52 -26.82 -2.69
N SER A 602 4.51 -27.61 -3.11
CA SER A 602 4.70 -27.94 -4.54
C SER A 602 3.51 -28.66 -5.21
N SER A 603 2.79 -29.52 -4.47
CA SER A 603 1.64 -30.27 -4.98
C SER A 603 0.40 -29.39 -5.11
N LYS A 604 0.00 -29.06 -6.35
CA LYS A 604 -1.25 -28.34 -6.62
C LYS A 604 -2.47 -29.08 -6.07
N THR A 605 -2.49 -30.41 -6.16
CA THR A 605 -3.58 -31.24 -5.60
C THR A 605 -3.69 -31.03 -4.10
N MET A 606 -2.57 -31.00 -3.37
CA MET A 606 -2.59 -30.78 -1.92
C MET A 606 -3.02 -29.35 -1.57
N ARG A 607 -2.57 -28.33 -2.32
CA ARG A 607 -3.04 -26.94 -2.13
C ARG A 607 -4.56 -26.84 -2.28
N ASN A 608 -5.10 -27.42 -3.33
CA ASN A 608 -6.54 -27.44 -3.59
C ASN A 608 -7.31 -28.18 -2.49
N GLU A 609 -6.79 -29.30 -2.01
CA GLU A 609 -7.41 -30.08 -0.94
C GLU A 609 -7.41 -29.33 0.40
N ILE A 610 -6.29 -28.69 0.78
CA ILE A 610 -6.21 -27.85 1.99
C ILE A 610 -7.26 -26.73 1.93
N MET A 611 -7.37 -26.04 0.78
CA MET A 611 -8.34 -24.97 0.59
C MET A 611 -9.78 -25.49 0.66
N LYS A 612 -10.06 -26.63 0.03
CA LYS A 612 -11.39 -27.25 0.05
C LYS A 612 -11.80 -27.68 1.45
N LEU A 613 -10.93 -28.35 2.19
CA LEU A 613 -11.21 -28.79 3.56
C LEU A 613 -11.39 -27.59 4.49
N THR A 614 -10.57 -26.55 4.34
CA THR A 614 -10.74 -25.30 5.09
C THR A 614 -12.10 -24.65 4.81
N HIS A 615 -12.46 -24.52 3.53
CA HIS A 615 -13.77 -24.02 3.11
C HIS A 615 -14.93 -24.84 3.69
N ASP A 616 -14.94 -26.15 3.44
CA ASP A 616 -16.02 -27.04 3.84
C ASP A 616 -16.15 -27.09 5.37
N TRP A 617 -15.03 -27.06 6.08
CA TRP A 617 -15.01 -26.98 7.53
C TRP A 617 -15.55 -25.65 8.05
N PHE A 618 -15.16 -24.51 7.47
CA PHE A 618 -15.72 -23.20 7.82
C PHE A 618 -17.24 -23.14 7.62
N TYR A 619 -17.76 -23.77 6.56
CA TYR A 619 -19.20 -23.90 6.31
C TYR A 619 -19.91 -24.97 7.15
N GLY A 620 -19.18 -25.73 7.98
CA GLY A 620 -19.75 -26.81 8.80
C GLY A 620 -20.25 -27.99 7.97
N LEU A 621 -19.67 -28.22 6.80
CA LEU A 621 -19.96 -29.37 5.94
C LEU A 621 -19.18 -30.63 6.36
N LEU A 622 -18.15 -30.46 7.19
CA LEU A 622 -17.34 -31.53 7.77
C LEU A 622 -17.60 -31.60 9.28
N SER A 623 -17.70 -32.83 9.81
CA SER A 623 -17.80 -33.09 11.25
C SER A 623 -16.43 -33.12 11.90
N ASP A 624 -16.37 -32.68 13.16
CA ASP A 624 -15.18 -32.81 14.00
C ASP A 624 -15.33 -34.08 14.87
N ILE A 625 -14.26 -34.80 15.22
CA ILE A 625 -14.31 -36.00 16.09
C ILE A 625 -15.09 -35.75 17.39
N GLU A 626 -14.99 -34.56 17.97
CA GLU A 626 -15.70 -34.19 19.22
C GLU A 626 -17.23 -34.05 19.02
N PHE A 627 -17.65 -33.73 17.79
CA PHE A 627 -19.04 -33.71 17.38
C PHE A 627 -19.51 -35.10 16.95
N ASP A 628 -18.69 -35.88 16.24
CA ASP A 628 -18.99 -37.28 15.91
C ASP A 628 -19.04 -38.17 17.17
N GLU A 629 -18.31 -37.86 18.25
CA GLU A 629 -18.42 -38.53 19.55
C GLU A 629 -19.71 -38.14 20.30
N LYS A 630 -20.12 -36.87 20.27
CA LYS A 630 -21.43 -36.44 20.79
C LYS A 630 -22.59 -36.94 19.95
N PHE A 631 -22.40 -37.08 18.64
CA PHE A 631 -23.41 -37.50 17.67
C PHE A 631 -23.48 -39.00 17.43
N SER A 632 -22.43 -39.77 17.66
CA SER A 632 -22.50 -41.24 17.69
C SER A 632 -23.43 -41.75 18.81
N SER A 633 -23.79 -40.89 19.77
CA SER A 633 -24.90 -41.12 20.71
C SER A 633 -26.31 -40.90 20.12
N LEU A 634 -26.40 -40.28 18.93
CA LEU A 634 -27.61 -39.96 18.15
C LEU A 634 -27.75 -40.94 16.98
N SER A 635 -27.96 -42.22 17.27
CA SER A 635 -27.83 -43.26 16.24
C SER A 635 -29.06 -43.57 15.38
N ASP A 636 -30.26 -43.01 15.60
CA ASP A 636 -31.45 -43.56 14.91
C ASP A 636 -32.42 -42.51 14.35
N VAL A 637 -32.39 -42.33 13.02
CA VAL A 637 -33.59 -42.01 12.23
C VAL A 637 -34.37 -43.32 12.12
N TYR A 638 -35.51 -43.39 12.78
CA TYR A 638 -36.30 -44.63 12.82
C TYR A 638 -37.78 -44.40 12.51
N PRO A 639 -38.41 -45.23 11.67
CA PRO A 639 -37.80 -46.26 10.83
C PRO A 639 -36.96 -45.67 9.68
N ASN A 640 -35.97 -46.43 9.20
CA ASN A 640 -35.21 -46.13 7.98
C ASN A 640 -34.82 -47.46 7.31
N PRO A 641 -35.45 -47.88 6.19
CA PRO A 641 -36.35 -47.08 5.33
C PRO A 641 -37.66 -46.67 6.00
N ALA A 642 -38.19 -45.51 5.62
CA ALA A 642 -39.45 -44.95 6.12
C ALA A 642 -40.51 -44.93 5.03
N ALA A 643 -41.77 -45.20 5.40
CA ALA A 643 -42.91 -45.06 4.50
C ALA A 643 -43.65 -43.72 4.73
N ASP A 644 -44.08 -43.49 5.97
CA ASP A 644 -44.96 -42.35 6.31
C ASP A 644 -44.35 -41.40 7.34
N LYS A 645 -43.58 -41.90 8.30
CA LYS A 645 -43.07 -41.11 9.42
C LYS A 645 -41.68 -41.55 9.83
N ILE A 646 -40.91 -40.61 10.38
CA ILE A 646 -39.63 -40.85 11.04
C ILE A 646 -39.61 -40.20 12.43
N ARG A 647 -38.74 -40.71 13.30
CA ARG A 647 -38.40 -40.12 14.59
C ARG A 647 -36.90 -39.91 14.66
N LEU A 648 -36.49 -38.80 15.28
CA LEU A 648 -35.10 -38.51 15.60
C LEU A 648 -34.91 -38.56 17.11
N LYS A 649 -33.96 -39.37 17.57
CA LYS A 649 -33.58 -39.41 18.98
C LYS A 649 -32.57 -38.28 19.26
N LEU A 650 -33.06 -37.09 19.61
CA LEU A 650 -32.23 -35.87 19.77
C LEU A 650 -31.77 -35.59 21.22
N GLN A 651 -31.41 -36.59 22.03
CA GLN A 651 -31.25 -36.45 23.51
C GLN A 651 -30.21 -35.39 23.98
N ALA A 652 -29.31 -34.92 23.10
CA ALA A 652 -28.25 -33.98 23.45
C ALA A 652 -28.53 -32.51 23.06
N PHE A 653 -29.66 -32.19 22.41
CA PHE A 653 -29.95 -30.84 21.92
C PHE A 653 -31.27 -30.29 22.48
N GLU A 654 -31.24 -29.12 23.14
CA GLU A 654 -32.43 -28.47 23.73
C GLU A 654 -33.44 -27.97 22.66
N SER A 655 -32.96 -27.59 21.48
CA SER A 655 -33.78 -27.21 20.32
C SER A 655 -32.99 -27.36 19.01
N SER A 656 -33.63 -27.86 17.95
CA SER A 656 -32.97 -27.99 16.63
C SER A 656 -33.93 -27.68 15.48
N ASP A 657 -33.39 -27.07 14.43
CA ASP A 657 -33.99 -27.02 13.10
C ASP A 657 -33.70 -28.35 12.39
N ILE A 658 -34.66 -28.87 11.62
CA ILE A 658 -34.46 -30.06 10.80
C ILE A 658 -34.73 -29.69 9.35
N LEU A 659 -33.80 -30.02 8.45
CA LEU A 659 -34.02 -29.97 7.00
C LEU A 659 -34.06 -31.39 6.45
N ILE A 660 -35.00 -31.66 5.55
CA ILE A 660 -34.90 -32.82 4.66
C ILE A 660 -34.44 -32.28 3.32
N VAL A 661 -33.32 -32.82 2.83
CA VAL A 661 -32.62 -32.34 1.65
C VAL A 661 -32.50 -33.50 0.67
N SER A 662 -32.72 -33.26 -0.61
CA SER A 662 -32.43 -34.23 -1.67
C SER A 662 -30.92 -34.41 -1.85
N MET A 663 -30.52 -35.47 -2.56
CA MET A 663 -29.10 -35.77 -2.81
C MET A 663 -28.37 -34.70 -3.65
N ASP A 664 -29.09 -33.86 -4.40
CA ASP A 664 -28.56 -32.70 -5.14
C ASP A 664 -28.51 -31.41 -4.29
N GLY A 665 -28.80 -31.49 -2.98
CA GLY A 665 -28.65 -30.39 -2.03
C GLY A 665 -29.87 -29.45 -1.93
N ARG A 666 -30.97 -29.70 -2.65
CA ARG A 666 -32.19 -28.89 -2.53
C ARG A 666 -32.93 -29.21 -1.25
N THR A 667 -33.33 -28.17 -0.51
CA THR A 667 -34.16 -28.35 0.69
C THR A 667 -35.59 -28.69 0.27
N ILE A 668 -36.07 -29.86 0.69
CA ILE A 668 -37.40 -30.38 0.41
C ILE A 668 -38.37 -30.03 1.55
N LYS A 669 -37.90 -30.13 2.80
CA LYS A 669 -38.70 -29.85 3.99
C LYS A 669 -37.88 -29.12 5.04
N LYS A 670 -38.49 -28.18 5.76
CA LYS A 670 -37.87 -27.46 6.89
C LYS A 670 -38.82 -27.48 8.09
N LEU A 671 -38.30 -27.88 9.24
CA LEU A 671 -38.98 -27.92 10.52
C LEU A 671 -38.13 -27.12 11.53
N ARG A 672 -38.79 -26.37 12.42
CA ARG A 672 -38.10 -25.50 13.39
C ARG A 672 -38.45 -25.87 14.82
N ASN A 673 -37.51 -25.65 15.74
CA ASN A 673 -37.69 -25.82 17.17
C ASN A 673 -38.28 -27.20 17.53
N ILE A 674 -37.72 -28.25 16.94
CA ILE A 674 -38.21 -29.62 17.17
C ILE A 674 -37.71 -30.12 18.52
N ASN A 675 -38.66 -30.52 19.37
CA ASN A 675 -38.38 -31.10 20.68
C ASN A 675 -37.97 -32.58 20.57
N HIS A 676 -37.36 -33.11 21.63
CA HIS A 676 -37.00 -34.53 21.72
C HIS A 676 -38.20 -35.45 21.38
N ASN A 677 -37.97 -36.48 20.54
CA ASN A 677 -38.94 -37.54 20.16
C ASN A 677 -40.15 -37.11 19.30
N GLN A 678 -40.14 -35.96 18.64
CA GLN A 678 -41.22 -35.59 17.72
C GLN A 678 -41.26 -36.50 16.47
N GLU A 679 -42.46 -36.93 16.09
CA GLU A 679 -42.69 -37.59 14.79
C GLU A 679 -42.68 -36.58 13.66
N ILE A 680 -41.95 -36.90 12.60
CA ILE A 680 -41.86 -36.12 11.38
C ILE A 680 -42.56 -36.88 10.27
N ASP A 681 -43.59 -36.26 9.69
CA ASP A 681 -44.29 -36.79 8.53
C ASP A 681 -43.41 -36.68 7.28
N VAL A 682 -43.24 -37.80 6.59
CA VAL A 682 -42.51 -37.94 5.32
C VAL A 682 -43.36 -38.59 4.23
N SER A 683 -44.67 -38.73 4.45
CA SER A 683 -45.63 -39.35 3.52
C SER A 683 -45.79 -38.57 2.19
N ASP A 684 -45.34 -37.31 2.16
CA ASP A 684 -45.32 -36.44 0.99
C ASP A 684 -44.08 -36.62 0.11
N LEU A 685 -43.04 -37.30 0.60
CA LEU A 685 -41.79 -37.51 -0.14
C LEU A 685 -41.91 -38.71 -1.11
N PRO A 686 -41.48 -38.60 -2.38
CA PRO A 686 -41.35 -39.74 -3.28
C PRO A 686 -40.33 -40.77 -2.80
N ASP A 687 -40.45 -42.02 -3.26
CA ASP A 687 -39.43 -43.05 -3.03
C ASP A 687 -38.05 -42.57 -3.51
N GLY A 688 -37.05 -42.74 -2.66
CA GLY A 688 -35.71 -42.22 -2.93
C GLY A 688 -34.84 -42.02 -1.71
N GLN A 689 -33.63 -41.55 -1.95
CA GLN A 689 -32.65 -41.23 -0.92
C GLN A 689 -32.67 -39.73 -0.62
N TYR A 690 -32.61 -39.41 0.67
CA TYR A 690 -32.60 -38.06 1.20
C TYR A 690 -31.57 -37.95 2.32
N LEU A 691 -31.28 -36.72 2.72
CA LEU A 691 -30.49 -36.38 3.89
C LEU A 691 -31.35 -35.60 4.88
N VAL A 692 -31.43 -36.08 6.11
CA VAL A 692 -31.99 -35.33 7.23
C VAL A 692 -30.87 -34.52 7.86
N LYS A 693 -30.86 -33.21 7.66
CA LYS A 693 -29.94 -32.31 8.34
C LYS A 693 -30.51 -31.86 9.67
N VAL A 694 -29.84 -32.19 10.76
CA VAL A 694 -30.11 -31.64 12.09
C VAL A 694 -29.23 -30.41 12.26
N ILE A 695 -29.85 -29.26 12.53
CA ILE A 695 -29.21 -27.96 12.67
C ILE A 695 -29.47 -27.47 14.09
N SER A 696 -28.44 -27.39 14.91
CA SER A 696 -28.48 -26.65 16.18
C SER A 696 -28.05 -25.20 15.94
N GLU A 697 -28.15 -24.34 16.96
CA GLU A 697 -27.66 -22.95 16.87
C GLU A 697 -26.17 -22.84 16.47
N LYS A 698 -25.39 -23.93 16.55
CA LYS A 698 -23.94 -23.92 16.38
C LYS A 698 -23.39 -24.99 15.42
N GLU A 699 -24.20 -25.97 14.99
CA GLU A 699 -23.72 -27.18 14.28
C GLU A 699 -24.76 -27.71 13.28
N CYS A 700 -24.32 -28.40 12.22
CA CYS A 700 -25.19 -29.03 11.23
C CYS A 700 -24.64 -30.42 10.86
N GLN A 701 -25.47 -31.47 10.91
CA GLN A 701 -25.09 -32.82 10.42
C GLN A 701 -26.19 -33.44 9.59
N ALA A 702 -25.81 -34.22 8.57
CA ALA A 702 -26.73 -34.94 7.70
C ALA A 702 -26.78 -36.44 8.03
N ILE A 703 -27.99 -37.00 8.17
CA ILE A 703 -28.24 -38.44 8.34
C ILE A 703 -28.93 -38.97 7.07
N PRO A 704 -28.48 -40.09 6.49
CA PRO A 704 -29.19 -40.72 5.38
C PRO A 704 -30.61 -41.13 5.77
N LEU A 705 -31.56 -40.88 4.87
CA LEU A 705 -32.95 -41.33 4.97
C LEU A 705 -33.35 -41.98 3.65
N MET A 706 -33.82 -43.22 3.69
CA MET A 706 -34.46 -43.87 2.56
C MET A 706 -35.97 -43.82 2.73
N ILE A 707 -36.66 -43.31 1.72
CA ILE A 707 -38.11 -43.44 1.59
C ILE A 707 -38.38 -44.62 0.67
N PHE A 708 -39.15 -45.59 1.17
CA PHE A 708 -39.54 -46.77 0.42
C PHE A 708 -40.96 -47.17 0.81
N ARG A 709 -41.89 -47.14 -0.14
CA ARG A 709 -43.30 -47.49 0.07
C ARG A 709 -43.70 -48.80 -0.60
#